data_AF-U9TN11-F1
#
_entry.id   AF-U9TN11-F1
#
_cell.length_a   1.000
_cell.length_b   1.000
_cell.length_c   1.000
_cell.angle_alpha   90.00
_cell.angle_beta   90.00
_cell.angle_gamma   90.00
#
_symmetry.space_group_name_H-M   'P 1'
#
loop_
_entity.id
_entity.type
_entity.pdbx_description
1 polymer ?
#
loop_
_entity_poly.entity_id
_entity_poly.type
_entity_poly.pdbx_seq_one_letter_code
_entity_poly.pdbx_strand_id
1 'polypeptide(L)'
;MTYLEAKDKIIKNNTNLSAVILKLLENYRFWSLIFNATGLVDNLYSHPYVKQVQGLIFKFDAVILREDITIRSLQEILEYDTKILHPFLNFSAKKEKISEDLIKNLRKNYHGYILKIEQLRSFYDNFCPIEKVKDVQNFLNDINNRNNNLGNLTLKETLADNHWNFHKKIIDTARKARKWAKSHTFYNVFDSELKLKSDENELTVEYIALTLMPAVFIEYDRLCQQYKEWESLKCSEGSLIWKNVKDIEIELNLISDYIQREKSPKLIKTLEYLSLVPTQIERLQQLSIVVVMFKITHTKDDWLERIQLVLRDDYLWLGKLVNFFEIFNQHFGLINDDCWDLIKELSKASDFIVFLYKIAEHDIKNLINSVDESSDERLIQEDTVSSLIQVKQFLLPLLKSVERLSLKKFLIEISNITQQNAKLGSKVALCSSNNMALQNLYNSISNKEEVTREKIRNAAKRGTYTFERDIKGDTCKVTLSYSTLKGTTKPSYSLTDLHDLRGRALLISKPSVSVDIATNHAPGLEVEQEVSKPIMDEFVMQVDMSQEIINLSSKLIQTGHFYYRKFKREIKGTESMQQTVIELKKHLKEWEAIVNEAQEEYYYLTFFPARHILSFLDYFSVGSKANDKANTEECKKLIRFVNSKAKLPPKDKITINLEGNKYDDTLGKIGTILQEIFTTVPKEERQVKNIKERVISDVVYPGKLFVAACTDKFLVPNIIMSLYVNHECHPLPWQILICTASTTMEELAIFIKRCFFANKNGYKGTLF
;
A
#
# COMPACT_ATOMS: atom_id res chain seq x y z
N MET A 1 8.59 6.29 76.48
CA MET A 1 9.93 5.89 76.03
C MET A 1 9.83 4.76 75.00
N THR A 2 9.09 4.90 73.88
CA THR A 2 9.01 3.80 72.86
C THR A 2 8.48 4.17 71.46
N TYR A 3 8.31 5.45 71.10
CA TYR A 3 8.02 5.83 69.69
C TYR A 3 8.93 6.95 69.14
N LEU A 4 9.69 7.62 70.02
CA LEU A 4 10.67 8.66 69.67
C LEU A 4 12.09 8.10 69.49
N GLU A 5 12.46 7.02 70.17
CA GLU A 5 13.78 6.40 70.06
C GLU A 5 14.01 5.70 68.70
N ALA A 6 12.94 5.34 68.00
CA ALA A 6 13.03 4.74 66.65
C ALA A 6 13.42 5.77 65.56
N LYS A 7 13.13 7.06 65.77
CA LYS A 7 13.61 8.15 64.88
C LYS A 7 15.02 8.65 65.25
N ASP A 8 15.49 8.38 66.48
CA ASP A 8 16.84 8.75 66.92
C ASP A 8 17.98 7.97 66.20
N LYS A 9 17.66 6.87 65.50
CA LYS A 9 18.62 6.22 64.59
C LYS A 9 18.85 6.98 63.28
N ILE A 10 17.93 7.86 62.86
CA ILE A 10 18.05 8.62 61.60
C ILE A 10 18.99 9.84 61.76
N ILE A 11 19.15 10.37 62.97
CA ILE A 11 20.01 11.53 63.24
C ILE A 11 21.46 11.13 63.55
N LYS A 12 21.72 9.88 63.95
CA LYS A 12 23.07 9.39 64.26
C LYS A 12 23.91 8.94 63.06
N ASN A 13 23.32 8.77 61.86
CA ASN A 13 24.00 8.14 60.72
C ASN A 13 23.99 8.92 59.39
N ASN A 14 23.61 10.20 59.34
CA ASN A 14 23.76 11.00 58.12
C ASN A 14 25.02 11.87 58.14
N THR A 15 26.03 11.44 57.38
CA THR A 15 27.37 12.01 57.23
C THR A 15 27.45 13.35 56.47
N ASN A 16 26.36 14.12 56.34
CA ASN A 16 26.40 15.43 55.69
C ASN A 16 25.70 16.51 56.52
N LEU A 17 26.49 17.33 57.20
CA LEU A 17 26.03 18.45 58.04
C LEU A 17 25.13 19.42 57.26
N SER A 18 25.42 19.68 55.99
CA SER A 18 24.62 20.57 55.14
C SER A 18 23.21 20.02 54.89
N ALA A 19 23.05 18.71 54.72
CA ALA A 19 21.74 18.07 54.55
C ALA A 19 20.88 18.14 55.81
N VAL A 20 21.52 18.08 56.99
CA VAL A 20 20.83 18.27 58.27
C VAL A 20 20.38 19.73 58.41
N ILE A 21 21.22 20.68 58.01
CA ILE A 21 20.91 22.12 58.05
C ILE A 21 19.77 22.47 57.09
N LEU A 22 19.74 21.90 55.89
CA LEU A 22 18.63 22.07 54.95
C LEU A 22 17.29 21.64 55.55
N LYS A 23 17.23 20.48 56.22
CA LYS A 23 16.02 20.02 56.92
C LYS A 23 15.59 20.94 58.06
N LEU A 24 16.56 21.59 58.73
CA LEU A 24 16.27 22.59 59.75
C LEU A 24 15.74 23.89 59.12
N LEU A 25 16.27 24.30 57.97
CA LEU A 25 15.79 25.45 57.20
C LEU A 25 14.37 25.24 56.66
N GLU A 26 14.03 24.04 56.18
CA GLU A 26 12.65 23.67 55.78
C GLU A 26 11.63 23.92 56.91
N ASN A 27 12.07 23.73 58.16
CA ASN A 27 11.27 23.93 59.37
C ASN A 27 11.58 25.28 60.06
N TYR A 28 12.11 26.27 59.33
CA TYR A 28 12.56 27.55 59.87
C TYR A 28 11.51 28.22 60.76
N ARG A 29 10.23 28.22 60.38
CA ARG A 29 9.16 28.87 61.17
C ARG A 29 9.06 28.31 62.58
N PHE A 30 9.14 26.98 62.70
CA PHE A 30 9.13 26.32 64.00
C PHE A 30 10.35 26.72 64.83
N TRP A 31 11.55 26.62 64.26
CA TRP A 31 12.78 26.97 64.97
C TRP A 31 12.88 28.45 65.33
N SER A 32 12.37 29.33 64.46
CA SER A 32 12.30 30.77 64.70
C SER A 32 11.41 31.11 65.90
N LEU A 33 10.28 30.41 66.08
CA LEU A 33 9.44 30.57 67.26
C LEU A 33 10.14 30.09 68.54
N ILE A 34 10.87 28.97 68.46
CA ILE A 34 11.59 28.42 69.61
C ILE A 34 12.75 29.33 70.02
N PHE A 35 13.59 29.77 69.07
CA PHE A 35 14.81 30.55 69.35
C PHE A 35 14.57 32.04 69.58
N ASN A 36 13.42 32.58 69.18
CA ASN A 36 13.02 33.97 69.47
C ASN A 36 12.01 34.08 70.63
N ALA A 37 11.74 32.98 71.36
CA ALA A 37 10.82 33.01 72.49
C ALA A 37 11.34 33.94 73.61
N THR A 38 10.44 34.75 74.18
CA THR A 38 10.73 35.70 75.27
C THR A 38 9.99 35.30 76.56
N GLY A 39 10.48 35.73 77.73
CA GLY A 39 9.90 35.40 79.04
C GLY A 39 10.72 34.35 79.83
N LEU A 40 10.07 33.45 80.56
CA LEU A 40 10.71 32.38 81.34
C LEU A 40 11.07 31.17 80.45
N VAL A 41 12.13 31.32 79.64
CA VAL A 41 12.52 30.37 78.58
C VAL A 41 13.70 29.46 78.96
N ASP A 42 14.20 29.55 80.20
CA ASP A 42 15.39 28.80 80.65
C ASP A 42 15.25 27.27 80.51
N ASN A 43 14.05 26.74 80.80
CA ASN A 43 13.76 25.32 80.63
C ASN A 43 13.68 24.90 79.15
N LEU A 44 13.17 25.79 78.28
CA LEU A 44 13.08 25.57 76.84
C LEU A 44 14.46 25.54 76.19
N TYR A 45 15.31 26.53 76.51
CA TYR A 45 16.69 26.59 76.02
C TYR A 45 17.61 25.54 76.66
N SER A 46 17.25 25.04 77.84
CA SER A 46 17.96 23.93 78.48
C SER A 46 17.61 22.55 77.90
N HIS A 47 16.57 22.45 77.08
CA HIS A 47 16.11 21.19 76.50
C HIS A 47 17.17 20.54 75.60
N PRO A 48 17.45 19.23 75.72
CA PRO A 48 18.54 18.55 75.00
C PRO A 48 18.50 18.74 73.48
N TYR A 49 17.30 18.67 72.88
CA TYR A 49 17.12 18.82 71.43
C TYR A 49 17.37 20.26 70.95
N VAL A 50 17.02 21.27 71.76
CA VAL A 50 17.25 22.69 71.42
C VAL A 50 18.75 22.99 71.43
N LYS A 51 19.46 22.50 72.45
CA LYS A 51 20.94 22.56 72.52
C LYS A 51 21.62 21.82 71.37
N GLN A 52 21.08 20.67 70.98
CA GLN A 52 21.60 19.90 69.84
C GLN A 52 21.49 20.68 68.53
N VAL A 53 20.35 21.31 68.27
CA VAL A 53 20.13 22.12 67.06
C VAL A 53 21.03 23.36 67.04
N GLN A 54 21.17 24.08 68.15
CA GLN A 54 22.13 25.19 68.25
C GLN A 54 23.57 24.72 67.99
N GLY A 55 23.94 23.54 68.49
CA GLY A 55 25.25 22.94 68.25
C GLY A 55 25.49 22.55 66.79
N LEU A 56 24.45 22.13 66.06
CA LEU A 56 24.52 21.84 64.63
C LEU A 56 24.67 23.11 63.79
N ILE A 57 23.88 24.16 64.09
CA ILE A 57 23.98 25.48 63.44
C ILE A 57 25.38 26.06 63.66
N PHE A 58 25.88 26.04 64.90
CA PHE A 58 27.23 26.51 65.22
C PHE A 58 28.33 25.78 64.42
N LYS A 59 28.22 24.45 64.28
CA LYS A 59 29.17 23.69 63.46
C LYS A 59 29.10 24.08 61.99
N PHE A 60 27.91 24.42 61.51
CA PHE A 60 27.68 24.84 60.13
C PHE A 60 28.19 26.27 59.87
N ASP A 61 28.08 27.18 60.84
CA ASP A 61 28.66 28.53 60.76
C ASP A 61 30.17 28.45 60.45
N ALA A 62 30.87 27.53 61.13
CA ALA A 62 32.29 27.28 60.88
C ALA A 62 32.60 26.70 59.49
N VAL A 63 31.65 25.99 58.86
CA VAL A 63 31.80 25.48 57.47
C VAL A 63 31.61 26.62 56.47
N ILE A 64 30.65 27.51 56.72
CA ILE A 64 30.40 28.70 55.91
C ILE A 64 31.57 29.69 55.99
N LEU A 65 32.05 30.01 57.19
CA LEU A 65 33.16 30.94 57.42
C LEU A 65 34.49 30.46 56.80
N ARG A 66 34.70 29.14 56.73
CA ARG A 66 35.87 28.54 56.09
C ARG A 66 35.70 28.27 54.60
N GLU A 67 34.52 28.54 54.04
CA GLU A 67 34.16 28.25 52.65
C GLU A 67 34.28 26.76 52.29
N ASP A 68 34.23 25.87 53.30
CA ASP A 68 34.34 24.41 53.15
C ASP A 68 33.00 23.77 52.69
N ILE A 69 31.97 24.58 52.47
CA ILE A 69 30.67 24.13 51.96
C ILE A 69 30.79 23.70 50.49
N THR A 70 30.16 22.58 50.12
CA THR A 70 30.13 22.10 48.74
C THR A 70 29.20 22.97 47.88
N ILE A 71 29.51 23.12 46.58
CA ILE A 71 28.73 23.95 45.66
C ILE A 71 27.28 23.48 45.57
N ARG A 72 27.02 22.16 45.58
CA ARG A 72 25.65 21.61 45.59
C ARG A 72 24.88 21.97 46.87
N SER A 73 25.51 21.83 48.04
CA SER A 73 24.86 22.21 49.28
C SER A 73 24.67 23.73 49.38
N LEU A 74 25.58 24.51 48.82
CA LEU A 74 25.45 25.96 48.74
C LEU A 74 24.30 26.37 47.80
N GLN A 75 24.13 25.69 46.66
CA GLN A 75 22.98 25.87 45.76
C GLN A 75 21.65 25.71 46.51
N GLU A 76 21.46 24.57 47.18
CA GLU A 76 20.23 24.24 47.91
C GLU A 76 19.93 25.24 49.04
N ILE A 77 20.97 25.68 49.76
CA ILE A 77 20.80 26.62 50.88
C ILE A 77 20.51 28.03 50.38
N LEU A 78 21.12 28.45 49.27
CA LEU A 78 20.91 29.79 48.71
C LEU A 78 19.54 29.96 48.03
N GLU A 79 18.73 28.91 47.87
CA GLU A 79 17.34 29.07 47.43
C GLU A 79 16.49 29.88 48.42
N TYR A 80 16.82 29.83 49.71
CA TYR A 80 16.11 30.57 50.76
C TYR A 80 16.51 32.05 50.74
N ASP A 81 15.54 32.96 50.93
CA ASP A 81 15.80 34.40 50.98
C ASP A 81 16.77 34.79 52.12
N THR A 82 17.57 35.83 51.91
CA THR A 82 18.50 36.36 52.92
C THR A 82 17.79 36.69 54.24
N LYS A 83 16.52 37.14 54.21
CA LYS A 83 15.68 37.42 55.40
C LYS A 83 15.38 36.17 56.24
N ILE A 84 15.51 34.98 55.68
CA ILE A 84 15.33 33.69 56.37
C ILE A 84 16.68 33.14 56.80
N LEU A 85 17.66 33.13 55.88
CA LEU A 85 18.99 32.59 56.12
C LEU A 85 19.74 33.35 57.21
N HIS A 86 19.70 34.68 57.18
CA HIS A 86 20.46 35.52 58.11
C HIS A 86 20.02 35.33 59.57
N PRO A 87 18.72 35.38 59.94
CA PRO A 87 18.30 35.04 61.29
C PRO A 87 18.60 33.59 61.68
N PHE A 88 18.41 32.64 60.76
CA PHE A 88 18.61 31.22 61.02
C PHE A 88 20.05 30.88 61.43
N LEU A 89 21.02 31.37 60.66
CA LEU A 89 22.45 31.16 60.93
C LEU A 89 22.90 31.84 62.23
N ASN A 90 22.14 32.82 62.73
CA ASN A 90 22.42 33.53 63.98
C ASN A 90 21.64 32.99 65.19
N PHE A 91 21.01 31.80 65.11
CA PHE A 91 20.40 31.13 66.28
C PHE A 91 21.43 30.46 67.20
N SER A 92 22.72 30.44 66.84
CA SER A 92 23.79 29.88 67.65
C SER A 92 24.18 30.81 68.82
N ALA A 93 24.48 30.25 69.99
CA ALA A 93 24.67 31.01 71.24
C ALA A 93 26.06 31.67 71.41
N LYS A 94 26.89 31.78 70.35
CA LYS A 94 28.28 32.29 70.44
C LYS A 94 28.49 33.61 69.66
N LYS A 95 29.59 34.30 69.97
CA LYS A 95 29.83 35.74 69.70
C LYS A 95 29.99 36.16 68.22
N GLU A 96 30.37 35.28 67.32
CA GLU A 96 30.65 35.68 65.93
C GLU A 96 29.39 35.53 65.08
N LYS A 97 28.69 36.64 64.87
CA LYS A 97 27.47 36.68 64.08
C LYS A 97 27.80 36.65 62.60
N ILE A 98 27.12 35.81 61.83
CA ILE A 98 27.19 35.83 60.37
C ILE A 98 26.52 37.11 59.86
N SER A 99 27.24 37.90 59.08
CA SER A 99 26.73 39.15 58.50
C SER A 99 25.91 38.88 57.23
N GLU A 100 24.97 39.78 56.91
CA GLU A 100 24.25 39.74 55.62
C GLU A 100 25.19 39.89 54.42
N ASP A 101 26.30 40.61 54.57
CA ASP A 101 27.29 40.80 53.51
C ASP A 101 28.06 39.51 53.19
N LEU A 102 28.30 38.64 54.18
CA LEU A 102 28.84 37.31 53.94
C LEU A 102 27.88 36.49 53.05
N ILE A 103 26.58 36.50 53.34
CA ILE A 103 25.57 35.79 52.53
C ILE A 103 25.52 36.33 51.10
N LYS A 104 25.59 37.66 50.92
CA LYS A 104 25.68 38.27 49.59
C LYS A 104 26.94 37.83 48.85
N ASN A 105 28.08 37.76 49.53
CA ASN A 105 29.34 37.27 48.94
C ASN A 105 29.25 35.79 48.54
N LEU A 106 28.67 34.93 49.38
CA LEU A 106 28.42 33.53 49.03
C LEU A 106 27.55 33.39 47.79
N ARG A 107 26.46 34.17 47.70
CA ARG A 107 25.63 34.24 46.49
C ARG A 107 26.44 34.67 45.28
N LYS A 108 27.20 35.76 45.40
CA LYS A 108 28.02 36.28 44.31
C LYS A 108 29.04 35.25 43.82
N ASN A 109 29.72 34.56 44.73
CA ASN A 109 30.73 33.57 44.40
C ASN A 109 30.11 32.33 43.76
N TYR A 110 29.02 31.80 44.31
CA TYR A 110 28.25 30.69 43.73
C TYR A 110 27.76 31.02 42.31
N HIS A 111 27.03 32.13 42.15
CA HIS A 111 26.50 32.51 40.84
C HIS A 111 27.64 32.81 39.86
N GLY A 112 28.73 33.44 40.29
CA GLY A 112 29.91 33.69 39.47
C GLY A 112 30.57 32.39 38.97
N TYR A 113 30.59 31.35 39.80
CA TYR A 113 31.11 30.04 39.44
C TYR A 113 30.24 29.37 38.36
N ILE A 114 28.93 29.25 38.62
CA ILE A 114 27.98 28.64 37.69
C ILE A 114 27.95 29.40 36.36
N LEU A 115 27.95 30.74 36.43
CA LEU A 115 27.99 31.59 35.25
C LEU A 115 29.20 31.33 34.36
N LYS A 116 30.37 31.09 34.98
CA LYS A 116 31.60 30.79 34.25
C LYS A 116 31.54 29.41 33.58
N ILE A 117 30.97 28.41 34.25
CA ILE A 117 30.70 27.08 33.64
C ILE A 117 29.80 27.24 32.41
N GLU A 118 28.68 27.96 32.55
CA GLU A 118 27.73 28.20 31.45
C GLU A 118 28.37 28.92 30.27
N GLN A 119 29.17 29.96 30.54
CA GLN A 119 29.90 30.72 29.51
C GLN A 119 30.86 29.82 28.72
N LEU A 120 31.67 29.02 29.41
CA LEU A 120 32.63 28.12 28.78
C LEU A 120 31.93 27.03 27.97
N ARG A 121 30.90 26.40 28.55
CA ARG A 121 30.13 25.36 27.88
C ARG A 121 29.48 25.89 26.60
N SER A 122 28.78 27.01 26.70
CA SER A 122 28.12 27.63 25.55
C SER A 122 29.12 28.03 24.47
N PHE A 123 30.33 28.45 24.83
CA PHE A 123 31.37 28.75 23.87
C PHE A 123 31.83 27.50 23.12
N TYR A 124 32.08 26.40 23.82
CA TYR A 124 32.50 25.15 23.20
C TYR A 124 31.42 24.54 22.32
N ASP A 125 30.18 24.48 22.80
CA ASP A 125 29.06 23.90 22.06
C ASP A 125 28.76 24.67 20.76
N ASN A 126 28.88 26.00 20.77
CA ASN A 126 28.44 26.84 19.65
C ASN A 126 29.57 27.27 18.71
N PHE A 127 30.82 27.35 19.18
CA PHE A 127 31.95 27.88 18.38
C PHE A 127 33.11 26.90 18.24
N CYS A 128 33.02 25.68 18.78
CA CYS A 128 34.04 24.64 18.61
C CYS A 128 33.42 23.35 18.06
N PRO A 129 33.16 23.26 16.75
CA PRO A 129 32.54 22.07 16.15
C PRO A 129 33.40 20.83 16.34
N ILE A 130 32.84 19.78 16.97
CA ILE A 130 33.53 18.52 17.33
C ILE A 130 34.18 17.84 16.13
N GLU A 131 33.53 17.91 14.96
CA GLU A 131 34.03 17.31 13.73
C GLU A 131 35.31 17.96 13.20
N LYS A 132 35.60 19.22 13.60
CA LYS A 132 36.71 20.00 13.07
C LYS A 132 37.77 20.36 14.12
N VAL A 133 37.40 20.48 15.39
CA VAL A 133 38.30 20.91 16.48
C VAL A 133 38.79 19.69 17.28
N LYS A 134 40.10 19.41 17.23
CA LYS A 134 40.70 18.16 17.70
C LYS A 134 40.59 17.92 19.22
N ASP A 135 40.72 18.98 20.01
CA ASP A 135 40.83 18.92 21.47
C ASP A 135 39.55 19.34 22.22
N VAL A 136 38.50 19.77 21.52
CA VAL A 136 37.26 20.28 22.16
C VAL A 136 36.61 19.26 23.09
N GLN A 137 36.68 17.97 22.77
CA GLN A 137 36.11 16.92 23.61
C GLN A 137 36.77 16.91 25.00
N ASN A 138 38.07 17.22 25.11
CA ASN A 138 38.76 17.31 26.39
C ASN A 138 38.22 18.47 27.24
N PHE A 139 37.93 19.61 26.61
CA PHE A 139 37.34 20.78 27.26
C PHE A 139 35.89 20.53 27.71
N LEU A 140 35.07 19.91 26.86
CA LEU A 140 33.70 19.53 27.22
C LEU A 140 33.68 18.49 28.35
N ASN A 141 34.59 17.50 28.31
CA ASN A 141 34.71 16.49 29.36
C ASN A 141 35.10 17.13 30.71
N ASP A 142 36.05 18.08 30.73
CA ASP A 142 36.44 18.77 31.97
C ASP A 142 35.26 19.59 32.55
N ILE A 143 34.53 20.33 31.72
CA ILE A 143 33.34 21.08 32.14
C ILE A 143 32.24 20.15 32.68
N ASN A 144 31.97 19.04 31.99
CA ASN A 144 30.98 18.05 32.43
C ASN A 144 31.40 17.39 33.75
N ASN A 145 32.68 17.06 33.91
CA ASN A 145 33.22 16.51 35.15
C ASN A 145 33.06 17.49 36.32
N ARG A 146 33.34 18.78 36.12
CA ARG A 146 33.12 19.83 37.13
C ARG A 146 31.64 19.94 37.50
N ASN A 147 30.75 19.94 36.52
CA ASN A 147 29.31 20.03 36.74
C ASN A 147 28.72 18.79 37.45
N ASN A 148 29.30 17.62 37.21
CA ASN A 148 28.90 16.39 37.90
C ASN A 148 29.46 16.31 39.33
N ASN A 149 30.63 16.91 39.57
CA ASN A 149 31.34 16.88 40.86
C ASN A 149 30.96 18.00 41.83
N LEU A 150 29.90 18.79 41.57
CA LEU A 150 29.43 19.86 42.47
C LEU A 150 29.11 19.39 43.90
N GLY A 151 28.83 18.09 44.07
CA GLY A 151 28.57 17.48 45.38
C GLY A 151 29.81 17.33 46.26
N ASN A 152 31.02 17.27 45.68
CA ASN A 152 32.27 17.12 46.42
C ASN A 152 33.16 18.37 46.36
N LEU A 153 32.92 19.26 45.39
CA LEU A 153 33.69 20.48 45.20
C LEU A 153 33.27 21.56 46.21
N THR A 154 34.20 22.01 47.03
CA THR A 154 34.00 23.08 48.03
C THR A 154 34.12 24.47 47.43
N LEU A 155 33.45 25.46 48.03
CA LEU A 155 33.53 26.86 47.59
C LEU A 155 34.97 27.37 47.60
N LYS A 156 35.74 27.04 48.65
CA LYS A 156 37.16 27.36 48.78
C LYS A 156 38.00 26.86 47.60
N GLU A 157 37.76 25.62 47.16
CA GLU A 157 38.45 25.04 45.99
C GLU A 157 38.09 25.75 44.69
N THR A 158 36.87 26.28 44.56
CA THR A 158 36.46 27.05 43.36
C THR A 158 37.10 28.43 43.27
N LEU A 159 37.51 28.99 44.41
CA LEU A 159 38.14 30.31 44.52
C LEU A 159 39.66 30.25 44.38
N ALA A 160 40.26 29.06 44.41
CA ALA A 160 41.69 28.87 44.21
C ALA A 160 42.13 29.32 42.80
N ASP A 161 43.24 30.05 42.71
CA ASP A 161 43.75 30.62 41.45
C ASP A 161 44.00 29.56 40.36
N ASN A 162 44.37 28.36 40.77
CA ASN A 162 44.67 27.24 39.88
C ASN A 162 43.42 26.49 39.40
N HIS A 163 42.24 26.73 39.98
CA HIS A 163 41.02 25.98 39.69
C HIS A 163 40.67 26.00 38.19
N TRP A 164 40.90 27.15 37.55
CA TRP A 164 40.54 27.42 36.16
C TRP A 164 41.72 27.33 35.19
N ASN A 165 42.89 26.81 35.61
CA ASN A 165 44.10 26.80 34.77
C ASN A 165 43.89 26.18 33.39
N PHE A 166 43.12 25.08 33.31
CA PHE A 166 42.81 24.40 32.05
C PHE A 166 42.04 25.29 31.05
N HIS A 167 41.15 26.16 31.54
CA HIS A 167 40.33 27.05 30.72
C HIS A 167 40.84 28.50 30.67
N LYS A 168 41.97 28.80 31.34
CA LYS A 168 42.41 30.17 31.64
C LYS A 168 42.49 31.07 30.40
N LYS A 169 43.01 30.54 29.29
CA LYS A 169 43.17 31.28 28.02
C LYS A 169 41.84 31.55 27.30
N ILE A 170 40.77 30.82 27.65
CA ILE A 170 39.49 30.83 26.93
C ILE A 170 38.45 31.68 27.66
N ILE A 171 38.53 31.79 28.99
CA ILE A 171 37.51 32.43 29.85
C ILE A 171 37.12 33.82 29.36
N ASP A 172 38.08 34.66 28.99
CA ASP A 172 37.78 36.03 28.58
C ASP A 172 37.09 36.09 27.21
N THR A 173 37.51 35.25 26.26
CA THR A 173 36.83 35.13 24.96
C THR A 173 35.42 34.54 25.13
N ALA A 174 35.25 33.48 25.92
CA ALA A 174 33.95 32.89 26.21
C ALA A 174 32.99 33.89 26.89
N ARG A 175 33.49 34.69 27.82
CA ARG A 175 32.71 35.77 28.46
C ARG A 175 32.23 36.81 27.44
N LYS A 176 33.12 37.23 26.52
CA LYS A 176 32.77 38.18 25.45
C LYS A 176 31.77 37.57 24.47
N ALA A 177 32.01 36.35 24.00
CA ALA A 177 31.19 35.63 23.03
C ALA A 177 29.77 35.33 23.53
N ARG A 178 29.55 35.31 24.87
CA ARG A 178 28.26 35.01 25.49
C ARG A 178 27.09 35.83 24.92
N LYS A 179 27.30 37.12 24.61
CA LYS A 179 26.25 37.99 24.06
C LYS A 179 25.66 37.41 22.76
N TRP A 180 26.50 36.75 21.96
CA TRP A 180 26.15 36.23 20.64
C TRP A 180 26.01 34.71 20.60
N ALA A 181 26.02 34.04 21.75
CA ALA A 181 25.97 32.58 21.81
C ALA A 181 24.77 31.96 21.07
N LYS A 182 23.65 32.69 20.96
CA LYS A 182 22.43 32.25 20.26
C LYS A 182 22.19 32.99 18.93
N SER A 183 23.15 33.81 18.50
CA SER A 183 23.01 34.66 17.32
C SER A 183 23.39 33.91 16.06
N HIS A 184 22.43 33.78 15.14
CA HIS A 184 22.65 33.22 13.81
C HIS A 184 23.48 34.16 12.94
N THR A 185 23.28 35.48 13.04
CA THR A 185 24.06 36.45 12.26
C THR A 185 25.53 36.40 12.65
N PHE A 186 25.84 36.31 13.94
CA PHE A 186 27.20 36.15 14.43
C PHE A 186 27.81 34.80 14.04
N TYR A 187 27.02 33.73 14.11
CA TYR A 187 27.46 32.40 13.68
C TYR A 187 27.78 32.34 12.18
N ASN A 188 27.00 33.02 11.33
CA ASN A 188 27.28 33.09 9.89
C ASN A 188 28.64 33.72 9.60
N VAL A 189 29.00 34.79 10.32
CA VAL A 189 30.33 35.42 10.21
C VAL A 189 31.42 34.49 10.74
N PHE A 190 31.17 33.81 11.87
CA PHE A 190 32.07 32.78 12.39
C PHE A 190 32.33 31.65 11.39
N ASP A 191 31.28 31.09 10.76
CA ASP A 191 31.41 29.99 9.80
C ASP A 191 32.13 30.44 8.51
N SER A 192 31.90 31.69 8.07
CA SER A 192 32.63 32.27 6.94
C SER A 192 34.12 32.42 7.24
N GLU A 193 34.48 33.01 8.37
CA GLU A 193 35.88 33.16 8.81
C GLU A 193 36.56 31.81 9.04
N LEU A 194 35.82 30.83 9.59
CA LEU A 194 36.31 29.48 9.78
C LEU A 194 36.67 28.83 8.44
N LYS A 195 35.81 28.94 7.41
CA LYS A 195 36.06 28.39 6.07
C LYS A 195 37.26 29.04 5.37
N LEU A 196 37.46 30.33 5.55
CA LEU A 196 38.61 31.04 4.97
C LEU A 196 39.94 30.61 5.59
N LYS A 197 39.94 30.19 6.86
CA LYS A 197 41.16 29.90 7.63
C LYS A 197 41.38 28.42 7.92
N SER A 198 40.43 27.55 7.60
CA SER A 198 40.48 26.11 7.92
C SER A 198 41.48 25.31 7.09
N ASP A 199 41.87 25.80 5.91
CA ASP A 199 42.76 25.05 5.00
C ASP A 199 44.24 25.13 5.38
N GLU A 200 44.60 26.00 6.33
CA GLU A 200 46.01 26.32 6.63
C GLU A 200 46.51 25.84 8.01
N ASN A 201 45.65 25.44 8.95
CA ASN A 201 46.07 25.14 10.34
C ASN A 201 45.26 24.01 11.02
N GLU A 202 45.91 23.24 11.92
CA GLU A 202 45.20 22.36 12.84
C GLU A 202 44.30 23.18 13.79
N LEU A 203 42.99 22.91 13.79
CA LEU A 203 42.03 23.62 14.62
C LEU A 203 42.01 23.07 16.05
N THR A 204 42.44 23.91 17.00
CA THR A 204 42.36 23.67 18.44
C THR A 204 41.45 24.69 19.12
N VAL A 205 40.93 24.37 20.30
CA VAL A 205 40.12 25.30 21.11
C VAL A 205 40.89 26.60 21.39
N GLU A 206 42.20 26.50 21.63
CA GLU A 206 43.04 27.68 21.85
C GLU A 206 43.13 28.55 20.60
N TYR A 207 43.31 27.96 19.40
CA TYR A 207 43.30 28.70 18.14
C TYR A 207 41.96 29.40 17.90
N ILE A 208 40.83 28.71 18.14
CA ILE A 208 39.50 29.30 18.02
C ILE A 208 39.36 30.51 18.95
N ALA A 209 39.76 30.37 20.22
CA ALA A 209 39.58 31.41 21.23
C ALA A 209 40.52 32.62 21.07
N LEU A 210 41.76 32.40 20.63
CA LEU A 210 42.81 33.43 20.61
C LEU A 210 43.07 34.03 19.22
N THR A 211 42.74 33.32 18.14
CA THR A 211 43.03 33.76 16.76
C THR A 211 41.74 33.99 15.99
N LEU A 212 40.88 32.97 15.88
CA LEU A 212 39.67 33.06 15.06
C LEU A 212 38.66 34.03 15.66
N MET A 213 38.35 33.90 16.96
CA MET A 213 37.32 34.70 17.58
C MET A 213 37.60 36.20 17.60
N PRO A 214 38.83 36.67 17.89
CA PRO A 214 39.17 38.07 17.70
C PRO A 214 38.93 38.58 16.28
N ALA A 215 39.28 37.80 15.26
CA ALA A 215 39.01 38.17 13.87
C ALA A 215 37.50 38.24 13.57
N VAL A 216 36.73 37.27 14.05
CA VAL A 216 35.26 37.27 13.92
C VAL A 216 34.62 38.47 14.62
N PHE A 217 35.09 38.87 15.80
CA PHE A 217 34.57 40.07 16.47
C PHE A 217 34.81 41.34 15.64
N ILE A 218 36.01 41.49 15.06
CA ILE A 218 36.35 42.63 14.21
C ILE A 218 35.48 42.63 12.94
N GLU A 219 35.36 41.48 12.29
CA GLU A 219 34.61 41.37 11.04
C GLU A 219 33.10 41.54 11.26
N TYR A 220 32.57 40.97 12.33
CA TYR A 220 31.16 41.15 12.71
C TYR A 220 30.86 42.62 13.01
N ASP A 221 31.72 43.31 13.76
CA ASP A 221 31.58 44.75 14.03
C ASP A 221 31.61 45.56 12.72
N ARG A 222 32.58 45.26 11.83
CA ARG A 222 32.71 45.90 10.51
C ARG A 222 31.44 45.73 9.67
N LEU A 223 30.90 44.51 9.60
CA LEU A 223 29.66 44.21 8.87
C LEU A 223 28.44 44.88 9.51
N CYS A 224 28.34 44.90 10.84
CA CYS A 224 27.24 45.59 11.54
C CYS A 224 27.26 47.10 11.30
N GLN A 225 28.43 47.73 11.24
CA GLN A 225 28.56 49.16 10.95
C GLN A 225 28.05 49.55 9.57
N GLN A 226 28.12 48.66 8.58
CA GLN A 226 27.61 48.91 7.23
C GLN A 226 26.09 49.12 7.22
N TYR A 227 25.36 48.58 8.21
CA TYR A 227 23.90 48.74 8.33
C TYR A 227 23.45 50.16 8.74
N LYS A 228 24.39 51.07 9.04
CA LYS A 228 24.09 52.51 9.17
C LYS A 228 23.45 53.07 7.90
N GLU A 229 23.92 52.63 6.74
CA GLU A 229 23.39 52.98 5.42
C GLU A 229 22.85 51.74 4.70
N TRP A 230 22.10 50.90 5.41
CA TRP A 230 21.67 49.58 4.90
C TRP A 230 20.99 49.62 3.52
N GLU A 231 20.34 50.72 3.14
CA GLU A 231 19.65 50.85 1.85
C GLU A 231 20.60 50.78 0.65
N SER A 232 21.87 51.20 0.82
CA SER A 232 22.91 51.20 -0.22
C SER A 232 23.73 49.92 -0.27
N LEU A 233 23.52 49.00 0.67
CA LEU A 233 24.19 47.70 0.67
C LEU A 233 23.61 46.79 -0.40
N LYS A 234 24.48 45.98 -0.99
CA LYS A 234 24.05 44.97 -1.95
C LYS A 234 23.42 43.77 -1.25
N CYS A 235 22.54 43.06 -1.96
CA CYS A 235 21.93 41.85 -1.44
C CYS A 235 22.96 40.73 -1.21
N SER A 236 24.03 40.64 -2.00
CA SER A 236 25.12 39.69 -1.77
C SER A 236 25.81 39.94 -0.41
N GLU A 237 26.13 41.20 -0.12
CA GLU A 237 26.76 41.63 1.14
C GLU A 237 25.84 41.36 2.33
N GLY A 238 24.55 41.71 2.21
CA GLY A 238 23.57 41.42 3.25
C GLY A 238 23.35 39.91 3.47
N SER A 239 23.43 39.12 2.39
CA SER A 239 23.26 37.66 2.47
C SER A 239 24.37 36.98 3.26
N LEU A 240 25.57 37.58 3.40
CA LEU A 240 26.64 37.02 4.22
C LEU A 240 26.24 36.88 5.68
N ILE A 241 25.49 37.87 6.21
CA ILE A 241 25.11 37.94 7.62
C ILE A 241 23.72 37.34 7.84
N TRP A 242 22.76 37.58 6.94
CA TRP A 242 21.34 37.21 7.14
C TRP A 242 20.93 35.86 6.56
N LYS A 243 21.88 35.08 6.02
CA LYS A 243 21.61 33.75 5.48
C LYS A 243 20.91 32.87 6.51
N ASN A 244 19.77 32.28 6.13
CA ASN A 244 19.00 31.34 6.95
C ASN A 244 18.54 31.87 8.32
N VAL A 245 18.52 33.19 8.54
CA VAL A 245 18.05 33.80 9.78
C VAL A 245 16.53 33.78 9.82
N LYS A 246 15.94 33.22 10.89
CA LYS A 246 14.48 33.16 11.09
C LYS A 246 13.96 34.29 11.97
N ASP A 247 14.60 34.52 13.13
CA ASP A 247 14.15 35.50 14.11
C ASP A 247 14.83 36.86 13.90
N ILE A 248 14.47 37.53 12.80
CA ILE A 248 15.10 38.78 12.35
C ILE A 248 15.05 39.87 13.43
N GLU A 249 13.95 39.99 14.17
CA GLU A 249 13.81 40.99 15.22
C GLU A 249 14.78 40.79 16.39
N ILE A 250 15.02 39.53 16.78
CA ILE A 250 15.95 39.19 17.87
C ILE A 250 17.38 39.50 17.45
N GLU A 251 17.76 39.15 16.23
CA GLU A 251 19.08 39.45 15.68
C GLU A 251 19.29 40.95 15.48
N LEU A 252 18.27 41.68 15.02
CA LEU A 252 18.32 43.14 14.91
C LEU A 252 18.52 43.82 16.27
N ASN A 253 17.98 43.27 17.36
CA ASN A 253 18.23 43.78 18.71
C ASN A 253 19.71 43.65 19.11
N LEU A 254 20.45 42.68 18.58
CA LEU A 254 21.86 42.49 18.92
C LEU A 254 22.76 43.55 18.26
N ILE A 255 22.30 44.13 17.14
CA ILE A 255 23.00 45.15 16.37
C ILE A 255 22.35 46.54 16.47
N SER A 256 21.40 46.72 17.38
CA SER A 256 20.64 47.98 17.54
C SER A 256 21.54 49.20 17.75
N ASP A 257 22.68 48.99 18.43
CA ASP A 257 23.66 50.04 18.73
C ASP A 257 24.33 50.62 17.46
N TYR A 258 24.26 49.90 16.33
CA TYR A 258 24.84 50.30 15.04
C TYR A 258 23.84 50.98 14.10
N ILE A 259 22.53 50.87 14.36
CA ILE A 259 21.48 51.37 13.46
C ILE A 259 21.07 52.79 13.89
N GLN A 260 21.17 53.77 12.99
CA GLN A 260 20.93 55.19 13.30
C GLN A 260 19.45 55.58 13.53
N ARG A 261 18.50 54.73 13.16
CA ARG A 261 17.05 55.01 13.26
C ARG A 261 16.32 53.86 13.94
N GLU A 262 15.26 54.18 14.68
CA GLU A 262 14.30 53.21 15.20
C GLU A 262 14.00 52.13 14.17
N LYS A 263 13.88 50.88 14.64
CA LYS A 263 13.60 49.67 13.84
C LYS A 263 12.57 49.96 12.76
N SER A 264 13.03 50.28 11.55
CA SER A 264 12.12 50.59 10.47
C SER A 264 11.41 49.31 10.05
N PRO A 265 10.07 49.26 10.02
CA PRO A 265 9.33 48.11 9.48
C PRO A 265 9.79 47.75 8.07
N LYS A 266 10.30 48.73 7.31
CA LYS A 266 10.89 48.53 5.98
C LYS A 266 12.15 47.66 6.02
N LEU A 267 13.03 47.84 7.01
CA LEU A 267 14.25 47.04 7.16
C LEU A 267 13.91 45.59 7.52
N ILE A 268 12.98 45.38 8.46
CA ILE A 268 12.53 44.03 8.85
C ILE A 268 12.01 43.29 7.61
N LYS A 269 11.11 43.91 6.86
CA LYS A 269 10.54 43.35 5.62
C LYS A 269 11.61 43.09 4.54
N THR A 270 12.60 43.99 4.38
CA THR A 270 13.74 43.76 3.48
C THR A 270 14.52 42.52 3.87
N LEU A 271 14.82 42.33 5.16
CA LEU A 271 15.60 41.19 5.64
C LEU A 271 14.81 39.88 5.55
N GLU A 272 13.49 39.92 5.76
CA GLU A 272 12.61 38.79 5.53
C GLU A 272 12.69 38.33 4.07
N TYR A 273 12.57 39.27 3.12
CA TYR A 273 12.72 38.94 1.70
C TYR A 273 14.13 38.48 1.34
N LEU A 274 15.16 39.06 1.94
CA LEU A 274 16.55 38.64 1.73
C LEU A 274 16.76 37.17 2.13
N SER A 275 16.14 36.73 3.23
CA SER A 275 16.19 35.33 3.66
C SER A 275 15.53 34.37 2.67
N LEU A 276 14.56 34.85 1.88
CA LEU A 276 13.83 34.07 0.88
C LEU A 276 14.52 34.04 -0.49
N VAL A 277 15.44 34.98 -0.78
CA VAL A 277 16.14 35.10 -2.08
C VAL A 277 16.74 33.77 -2.56
N PRO A 278 17.49 33.00 -1.74
CA PRO A 278 18.07 31.73 -2.20
C PRO A 278 17.02 30.72 -2.67
N THR A 279 15.92 30.60 -1.93
CA THR A 279 14.80 29.70 -2.29
C THR A 279 14.10 30.15 -3.57
N GLN A 280 13.93 31.46 -3.77
CA GLN A 280 13.33 31.97 -5.00
C GLN A 280 14.25 31.75 -6.22
N ILE A 281 15.57 31.88 -6.07
CA ILE A 281 16.52 31.56 -7.14
C ILE A 281 16.37 30.10 -7.58
N GLU A 282 16.32 29.16 -6.64
CA GLU A 282 16.14 27.74 -6.94
C GLU A 282 14.81 27.48 -7.66
N ARG A 283 13.71 28.06 -7.15
CA ARG A 283 12.36 27.97 -7.74
C ARG A 283 12.34 28.49 -9.18
N LEU A 284 12.97 29.63 -9.45
CA LEU A 284 13.05 30.20 -10.79
C LEU A 284 13.83 29.31 -11.76
N GLN A 285 14.93 28.69 -11.30
CA GLN A 285 15.71 27.75 -12.11
C GLN A 285 14.88 26.51 -12.47
N GLN A 286 14.17 25.93 -11.50
CA GLN A 286 13.26 24.80 -11.73
C GLN A 286 12.17 25.17 -12.74
N LEU A 287 11.57 26.35 -12.61
CA LEU A 287 10.58 26.85 -13.57
C LEU A 287 11.16 26.99 -14.98
N SER A 288 12.37 27.55 -15.13
CA SER A 288 13.02 27.67 -16.44
C SER A 288 13.23 26.30 -17.11
N ILE A 289 13.67 25.29 -16.36
CA ILE A 289 13.79 23.92 -16.87
C ILE A 289 12.43 23.39 -17.36
N VAL A 290 11.37 23.59 -16.58
CA VAL A 290 10.01 23.16 -16.95
C VAL A 290 9.51 23.90 -18.19
N VAL A 291 9.73 25.21 -18.28
CA VAL A 291 9.34 26.04 -19.43
C VAL A 291 9.99 25.54 -20.72
N VAL A 292 11.28 25.21 -20.66
CA VAL A 292 12.03 24.62 -21.79
C VAL A 292 11.51 23.21 -22.12
N MET A 293 11.31 22.37 -21.10
CA MET A 293 10.85 20.99 -21.26
C MET A 293 9.46 20.92 -21.93
N PHE A 294 8.56 21.83 -21.59
CA PHE A 294 7.23 21.93 -22.19
C PHE A 294 7.25 22.66 -23.54
N LYS A 295 8.38 23.23 -23.97
CA LYS A 295 8.53 24.01 -25.21
C LYS A 295 7.65 25.26 -25.27
N ILE A 296 7.48 25.94 -24.13
CA ILE A 296 6.72 27.20 -24.08
C ILE A 296 7.51 28.26 -24.83
N THR A 297 6.81 29.04 -25.66
CA THR A 297 7.39 30.18 -26.36
C THR A 297 7.81 31.24 -25.34
N HIS A 298 9.14 31.43 -25.21
CA HIS A 298 9.71 32.48 -24.39
C HIS A 298 10.88 33.14 -25.13
N THR A 299 11.05 34.44 -24.94
CA THR A 299 12.09 35.28 -25.53
C THR A 299 13.14 35.63 -24.48
N LYS A 300 14.36 35.98 -24.91
CA LYS A 300 15.41 36.49 -23.99
C LYS A 300 15.01 37.77 -23.25
N ASP A 301 13.96 38.45 -23.73
CA ASP A 301 13.40 39.66 -23.12
C ASP A 301 12.27 39.38 -22.12
N ASP A 302 11.90 38.11 -21.88
CA ASP A 302 10.82 37.77 -20.96
C ASP A 302 11.15 38.11 -19.50
N TRP A 303 10.07 38.38 -18.76
CA TRP A 303 10.15 38.75 -17.35
C TRP A 303 10.87 37.69 -16.49
N LEU A 304 10.78 36.40 -16.84
CA LEU A 304 11.43 35.31 -16.12
C LEU A 304 12.96 35.42 -16.19
N GLU A 305 13.52 35.61 -17.38
CA GLU A 305 14.96 35.78 -17.60
C GLU A 305 15.47 37.07 -16.95
N ARG A 306 14.70 38.17 -17.03
CA ARG A 306 15.03 39.44 -16.38
C ARG A 306 15.08 39.31 -14.85
N ILE A 307 14.11 38.63 -14.24
CA ILE A 307 14.09 38.38 -12.78
C ILE A 307 15.27 37.50 -12.37
N GLN A 308 15.60 36.46 -13.16
CA GLN A 308 16.75 35.61 -12.87
C GLN A 308 18.07 36.36 -12.96
N LEU A 309 18.26 37.20 -13.98
CA LEU A 309 19.45 38.03 -14.15
C LEU A 309 19.66 38.96 -12.94
N VAL A 310 18.59 39.64 -12.53
CA VAL A 310 18.61 40.60 -11.42
C VAL A 310 18.95 39.93 -10.07
N LEU A 311 18.49 38.69 -9.84
CA LEU A 311 18.78 37.93 -8.63
C LEU A 311 20.16 37.24 -8.65
N ARG A 312 20.70 36.92 -9.83
CA ARG A 312 21.96 36.20 -9.99
C ARG A 312 23.20 37.12 -9.95
N ASP A 313 23.11 38.29 -10.58
CA ASP A 313 24.28 39.10 -10.92
C ASP A 313 24.51 40.31 -9.99
N ASP A 314 24.11 40.18 -8.71
CA ASP A 314 24.41 41.17 -7.65
C ASP A 314 24.03 42.63 -8.00
N TYR A 315 22.95 42.80 -8.75
CA TYR A 315 22.43 44.11 -9.19
C TYR A 315 21.44 44.75 -8.20
N LEU A 316 21.05 44.05 -7.13
CA LEU A 316 20.02 44.48 -6.18
C LEU A 316 20.62 45.09 -4.91
N TRP A 317 20.21 46.32 -4.62
CA TRP A 317 20.42 46.95 -3.32
C TRP A 317 19.29 46.58 -2.33
N LEU A 318 19.63 46.43 -1.05
CA LEU A 318 18.67 46.09 0.02
C LEU A 318 17.51 47.09 0.09
N GLY A 319 17.77 48.38 -0.12
CA GLY A 319 16.75 49.43 -0.10
C GLY A 319 15.71 49.31 -1.23
N LYS A 320 16.02 48.56 -2.30
CA LYS A 320 15.15 48.31 -3.45
C LYS A 320 14.51 46.92 -3.43
N LEU A 321 14.92 46.05 -2.50
CA LEU A 321 14.48 44.66 -2.46
C LEU A 321 12.96 44.51 -2.25
N VAL A 322 12.37 45.33 -1.38
CA VAL A 322 10.90 45.32 -1.17
C VAL A 322 10.16 45.64 -2.46
N ASN A 323 10.58 46.68 -3.19
CA ASN A 323 9.96 47.07 -4.46
C ASN A 323 10.14 45.99 -5.53
N PHE A 324 11.31 45.33 -5.55
CA PHE A 324 11.55 44.19 -6.43
C PHE A 324 10.61 43.03 -6.11
N PHE A 325 10.44 42.68 -4.84
CA PHE A 325 9.54 41.60 -4.43
C PHE A 325 8.06 41.94 -4.67
N GLU A 326 7.67 43.22 -4.67
CA GLU A 326 6.35 43.63 -5.12
C GLU A 326 6.12 43.31 -6.60
N ILE A 327 7.11 43.58 -7.47
CA ILE A 327 7.05 43.21 -8.90
C ILE A 327 7.09 41.67 -9.05
N PHE A 328 7.96 40.99 -8.30
CA PHE A 328 8.05 39.53 -8.29
C PHE A 328 6.70 38.89 -7.94
N ASN A 329 6.06 39.36 -6.87
CA ASN A 329 4.77 38.86 -6.39
C ASN A 329 3.61 39.18 -7.35
N GLN A 330 3.71 40.20 -8.21
CA GLN A 330 2.71 40.43 -9.27
C GLN A 330 2.72 39.30 -10.32
N HIS A 331 3.89 38.71 -10.59
CA HIS A 331 4.01 37.58 -11.52
C HIS A 331 3.71 36.23 -10.87
N PHE A 332 4.07 36.06 -9.59
CA PHE A 332 4.01 34.79 -8.89
C PHE A 332 2.92 34.68 -7.81
N GLY A 333 2.15 35.74 -7.55
CA GLY A 333 1.18 35.80 -6.44
C GLY A 333 0.02 34.80 -6.52
N LEU A 334 -0.16 34.14 -7.68
CA LEU A 334 -1.14 33.06 -7.89
C LEU A 334 -0.55 31.66 -7.68
N ILE A 335 0.74 31.55 -7.34
CA ILE A 335 1.46 30.28 -7.14
C ILE A 335 1.60 30.04 -5.64
N ASN A 336 1.03 28.92 -5.17
CA ASN A 336 1.20 28.43 -3.81
C ASN A 336 2.38 27.43 -3.72
N ASP A 337 2.66 26.94 -2.52
CA ASP A 337 3.75 25.98 -2.31
C ASP A 337 3.52 24.63 -3.01
N ASP A 338 2.28 24.14 -3.09
CA ASP A 338 1.94 22.91 -3.84
C ASP A 338 2.30 23.01 -5.33
N CYS A 339 2.11 24.20 -5.91
CA CYS A 339 2.47 24.47 -7.30
C CYS A 339 3.99 24.53 -7.49
N TRP A 340 4.73 25.09 -6.54
CA TRP A 340 6.19 25.03 -6.55
C TRP A 340 6.72 23.60 -6.39
N ASP A 341 6.08 22.77 -5.56
CA ASP A 341 6.44 21.35 -5.42
C ASP A 341 6.20 20.58 -6.72
N LEU A 342 5.10 20.84 -7.44
CA LEU A 342 4.89 20.25 -8.75
C LEU A 342 5.94 20.71 -9.78
N ILE A 343 6.26 22.00 -9.84
CA ILE A 343 7.30 22.54 -10.72
C ILE A 343 8.66 21.88 -10.43
N LYS A 344 9.00 21.72 -9.15
CA LYS A 344 10.22 21.03 -8.72
C LYS A 344 10.26 19.60 -9.21
N GLU A 345 9.20 18.82 -9.04
CA GLU A 345 9.19 17.42 -9.49
C GLU A 345 9.17 17.30 -11.01
N LEU A 346 8.46 18.19 -11.72
CA LEU A 346 8.49 18.26 -13.19
C LEU A 346 9.90 18.58 -13.71
N SER A 347 10.64 19.50 -13.06
CA SER A 347 11.98 19.89 -13.48
C SER A 347 12.99 18.73 -13.48
N LYS A 348 12.70 17.66 -12.73
CA LYS A 348 13.53 16.45 -12.63
C LYS A 348 13.05 15.30 -13.51
N ALA A 349 11.87 15.43 -14.13
CA ALA A 349 11.17 14.33 -14.76
C ALA A 349 11.28 14.33 -16.30
N SER A 350 12.38 14.83 -16.87
CA SER A 350 12.57 14.99 -18.33
C SER A 350 12.24 13.73 -19.14
N ASP A 351 12.83 12.60 -18.76
CA ASP A 351 12.67 11.32 -19.48
C ASP A 351 11.24 10.79 -19.36
N PHE A 352 10.57 11.10 -18.26
CA PHE A 352 9.19 10.71 -18.04
C PHE A 352 8.22 11.56 -18.85
N ILE A 353 8.49 12.87 -19.01
CA ILE A 353 7.69 13.74 -19.87
C ILE A 353 7.80 13.34 -21.34
N VAL A 354 8.99 12.94 -21.80
CA VAL A 354 9.17 12.37 -23.15
C VAL A 354 8.31 11.12 -23.34
N PHE A 355 8.30 10.23 -22.34
CA PHE A 355 7.42 9.06 -22.35
C PHE A 355 5.93 9.45 -22.35
N LEU A 356 5.54 10.47 -21.58
CA LEU A 356 4.17 10.97 -21.52
C LEU A 356 3.68 11.49 -22.89
N TYR A 357 4.56 12.16 -23.65
CA TYR A 357 4.29 12.52 -25.05
C TYR A 357 4.09 11.29 -25.94
N LYS A 358 4.92 10.24 -25.78
CA LYS A 358 4.80 8.99 -26.56
C LYS A 358 3.47 8.29 -26.34
N ILE A 359 2.93 8.33 -25.12
CA ILE A 359 1.65 7.68 -24.76
C ILE A 359 0.44 8.61 -24.87
N ALA A 360 0.60 9.85 -25.33
CA ALA A 360 -0.43 10.89 -25.34
C ALA A 360 -1.77 10.43 -25.93
N GLU A 361 -1.74 9.80 -27.12
CA GLU A 361 -2.93 9.38 -27.86
C GLU A 361 -3.43 7.96 -27.52
N HIS A 362 -2.69 7.21 -26.70
CA HIS A 362 -3.01 5.80 -26.41
C HIS A 362 -3.89 5.66 -25.16
N ASP A 363 -4.92 4.80 -25.18
CA ASP A 363 -5.66 4.48 -23.95
C ASP A 363 -4.82 3.58 -23.05
N ILE A 364 -4.41 4.10 -21.90
CA ILE A 364 -3.56 3.42 -20.94
C ILE A 364 -4.33 2.82 -19.77
N LYS A 365 -5.67 2.93 -19.75
CA LYS A 365 -6.49 2.36 -18.66
C LYS A 365 -6.35 0.84 -18.55
N ASN A 366 -6.10 0.17 -19.66
CA ASN A 366 -5.87 -1.27 -19.71
C ASN A 366 -4.56 -1.72 -19.05
N LEU A 367 -3.64 -0.79 -18.72
CA LEU A 367 -2.42 -1.11 -17.97
C LEU A 367 -2.73 -1.60 -16.56
N ILE A 368 -3.83 -1.15 -15.93
CA ILE A 368 -4.21 -1.58 -14.57
C ILE A 368 -4.42 -3.10 -14.54
N ASN A 369 -5.17 -3.63 -15.51
CA ASN A 369 -5.51 -5.06 -15.59
C ASN A 369 -4.28 -5.96 -15.83
N SER A 370 -3.20 -5.40 -16.36
CA SER A 370 -1.96 -6.15 -16.64
C SER A 370 -1.06 -6.34 -15.42
N VAL A 371 -1.29 -5.56 -14.35
CA VAL A 371 -0.55 -5.68 -13.08
C VAL A 371 -1.02 -6.90 -12.27
N ASP A 372 -2.26 -7.36 -12.47
CA ASP A 372 -2.85 -8.51 -11.77
C ASP A 372 -2.42 -9.89 -12.33
N GLU A 373 -2.08 -10.01 -13.61
CA GLU A 373 -1.72 -11.30 -14.23
C GLU A 373 -0.27 -11.75 -13.99
N SER A 374 0.62 -10.84 -13.56
CA SER A 374 2.05 -11.12 -13.37
C SER A 374 2.44 -11.24 -11.89
N SER A 375 1.71 -12.08 -11.15
CA SER A 375 1.74 -12.13 -9.67
C SER A 375 3.06 -12.55 -9.01
N ASP A 376 4.11 -12.91 -9.77
CA ASP A 376 5.35 -13.48 -9.20
C ASP A 376 6.58 -12.55 -9.19
N GLU A 377 6.54 -11.37 -9.84
CA GLU A 377 7.66 -10.41 -9.81
C GLU A 377 7.14 -8.96 -9.67
N ARG A 378 6.84 -8.52 -8.44
CA ARG A 378 6.41 -7.13 -8.15
C ARG A 378 7.52 -6.12 -8.42
N LEU A 379 7.66 -5.66 -9.65
CA LEU A 379 8.43 -4.46 -10.00
C LEU A 379 7.57 -3.18 -10.05
N ILE A 380 6.24 -3.29 -10.24
CA ILE A 380 5.33 -2.14 -10.33
C ILE A 380 4.03 -2.44 -9.55
N GLN A 381 3.59 -1.51 -8.71
CA GLN A 381 2.34 -1.61 -7.95
C GLN A 381 1.17 -0.97 -8.72
N GLU A 382 -0.06 -1.43 -8.45
CA GLU A 382 -1.29 -0.85 -9.02
C GLU A 382 -1.37 0.67 -8.79
N ASP A 383 -0.95 1.11 -7.60
CA ASP A 383 -0.86 2.53 -7.23
C ASP A 383 0.03 3.35 -8.18
N THR A 384 1.09 2.75 -8.74
CA THR A 384 1.99 3.41 -9.70
C THR A 384 1.30 3.60 -11.05
N VAL A 385 0.50 2.63 -11.50
CA VAL A 385 -0.25 2.72 -12.77
C VAL A 385 -1.46 3.66 -12.62
N SER A 386 -2.15 3.63 -11.49
CA SER A 386 -3.20 4.60 -11.14
C SER A 386 -2.65 6.03 -11.10
N SER A 387 -1.45 6.21 -10.53
CA SER A 387 -0.75 7.50 -10.53
C SER A 387 -0.41 7.95 -11.94
N LEU A 388 0.03 7.06 -12.84
CA LEU A 388 0.30 7.39 -14.25
C LEU A 388 -0.96 7.87 -14.97
N ILE A 389 -2.10 7.23 -14.74
CA ILE A 389 -3.38 7.62 -15.35
C ILE A 389 -3.79 9.01 -14.90
N GLN A 390 -3.67 9.30 -13.60
CA GLN A 390 -3.99 10.62 -13.06
C GLN A 390 -3.01 11.69 -13.59
N VAL A 391 -1.71 11.41 -13.59
CA VAL A 391 -0.69 12.32 -14.13
C VAL A 391 -0.96 12.62 -15.60
N LYS A 392 -1.28 11.60 -16.41
CA LYS A 392 -1.69 11.78 -17.80
C LYS A 392 -2.94 12.64 -17.91
N GLN A 393 -3.98 12.36 -17.12
CA GLN A 393 -5.24 13.10 -17.17
C GLN A 393 -5.06 14.60 -16.95
N PHE A 394 -4.24 14.99 -15.96
CA PHE A 394 -4.05 16.39 -15.61
C PHE A 394 -2.99 17.11 -16.46
N LEU A 395 -1.88 16.44 -16.83
CA LEU A 395 -0.80 17.07 -17.59
C LEU A 395 -1.00 17.03 -19.10
N LEU A 396 -1.73 16.06 -19.65
CA LEU A 396 -1.91 15.94 -21.10
C LEU A 396 -2.62 17.15 -21.74
N PRO A 397 -3.69 17.74 -21.16
CA PRO A 397 -4.28 18.97 -21.68
C PRO A 397 -3.28 20.13 -21.76
N LEU A 398 -2.38 20.21 -20.76
CA LEU A 398 -1.30 21.18 -20.75
C LEU A 398 -0.30 20.90 -21.90
N LEU A 399 0.15 19.65 -22.04
CA LEU A 399 1.09 19.23 -23.11
C LEU A 399 0.56 19.47 -24.53
N LYS A 400 -0.76 19.33 -24.75
CA LYS A 400 -1.41 19.56 -26.05
C LYS A 400 -1.64 21.05 -26.37
N SER A 401 -1.66 21.92 -25.36
CA SER A 401 -1.96 23.35 -25.52
C SER A 401 -0.71 24.25 -25.51
N VAL A 402 0.49 23.69 -25.27
CA VAL A 402 1.69 24.47 -24.96
C VAL A 402 2.11 25.46 -26.05
N GLU A 403 1.99 25.10 -27.33
CA GLU A 403 2.42 25.95 -28.45
C GLU A 403 1.67 27.30 -28.51
N ARG A 404 0.56 27.44 -27.78
CA ARG A 404 -0.30 28.64 -27.73
C ARG A 404 -0.29 29.36 -26.38
N LEU A 405 0.44 28.85 -25.39
CA LEU A 405 0.44 29.41 -24.03
C LEU A 405 1.58 30.41 -23.85
N SER A 406 1.25 31.58 -23.29
CA SER A 406 2.26 32.47 -22.70
C SER A 406 2.67 31.98 -21.32
N LEU A 407 3.85 32.36 -20.83
CA LEU A 407 4.34 32.07 -19.47
C LEU A 407 3.28 32.33 -18.38
N LYS A 408 2.54 33.44 -18.48
CA LYS A 408 1.49 33.78 -17.52
C LYS A 408 0.31 32.79 -17.56
N LYS A 409 -0.13 32.39 -18.76
CA LYS A 409 -1.21 31.41 -18.91
C LYS A 409 -0.77 30.03 -18.45
N PHE A 410 0.47 29.63 -18.73
CA PHE A 410 1.04 28.38 -18.25
C PHE A 410 1.03 28.26 -16.71
N LEU A 411 1.45 29.32 -16.01
CA LEU A 411 1.44 29.34 -14.55
C LEU A 411 0.02 29.26 -13.97
N ILE A 412 -0.97 29.89 -14.64
CA ILE A 412 -2.38 29.78 -14.26
C ILE A 412 -2.88 28.34 -14.42
N GLU A 413 -2.57 27.67 -15.54
CA GLU A 413 -2.97 26.29 -15.76
C GLU A 413 -2.33 25.31 -14.76
N ILE A 414 -1.04 25.46 -14.45
CA ILE A 414 -0.40 24.65 -13.39
C ILE A 414 -1.03 24.92 -12.02
N SER A 415 -1.35 26.17 -11.70
CA SER A 415 -2.05 26.52 -10.45
C SER A 415 -3.44 25.87 -10.39
N ASN A 416 -4.20 25.89 -11.49
CA ASN A 416 -5.51 25.22 -11.57
C ASN A 416 -5.39 23.70 -11.40
N ILE A 417 -4.38 23.08 -12.02
CA ILE A 417 -4.11 21.64 -11.90
C ILE A 417 -3.81 21.24 -10.44
N THR A 418 -2.98 22.05 -9.76
CA THR A 418 -2.59 21.78 -8.36
C THR A 418 -3.73 22.01 -7.38
N GLN A 419 -4.63 22.97 -7.65
CA GLN A 419 -5.88 23.12 -6.89
C GLN A 419 -6.80 21.90 -7.04
N GLN A 420 -6.85 21.28 -8.22
CA GLN A 420 -7.64 20.06 -8.44
C GLN A 420 -6.98 18.81 -7.82
N ASN A 421 -5.65 18.78 -7.70
CA ASN A 421 -4.91 17.65 -7.18
C ASN A 421 -3.60 18.08 -6.51
N ALA A 422 -3.66 18.48 -5.24
CA ALA A 422 -2.49 18.93 -4.47
C ALA A 422 -1.38 17.87 -4.40
N LYS A 423 -1.73 16.58 -4.50
CA LYS A 423 -0.77 15.46 -4.46
C LYS A 423 -0.13 15.14 -5.81
N LEU A 424 -0.40 15.92 -6.87
CA LEU A 424 0.09 15.59 -8.21
C LEU A 424 1.62 15.56 -8.30
N GLY A 425 2.34 16.45 -7.60
CA GLY A 425 3.81 16.45 -7.56
C GLY A 425 4.38 15.11 -7.09
N SER A 426 3.83 14.55 -6.01
CA SER A 426 4.22 13.23 -5.50
C SER A 426 3.95 12.09 -6.47
N LYS A 427 2.87 12.17 -7.26
CA LYS A 427 2.52 11.18 -8.29
C LYS A 427 3.47 11.26 -9.48
N VAL A 428 3.87 12.47 -9.89
CA VAL A 428 4.90 12.67 -10.92
C VAL A 428 6.23 12.06 -10.47
N ALA A 429 6.65 12.29 -9.23
CA ALA A 429 7.86 11.71 -8.66
C ALA A 429 7.81 10.16 -8.66
N LEU A 430 6.65 9.59 -8.30
CA LEU A 430 6.44 8.14 -8.32
C LEU A 430 6.50 7.55 -9.74
N CYS A 431 5.88 8.20 -10.71
CA CYS A 431 5.93 7.76 -12.10
C CYS A 431 7.32 7.94 -12.72
N SER A 432 8.01 9.04 -12.37
CA SER A 432 9.35 9.35 -12.86
C SER A 432 10.39 8.34 -12.35
N SER A 433 10.36 8.01 -11.06
CA SER A 433 11.24 6.98 -10.47
C SER A 433 11.02 5.58 -11.07
N ASN A 434 9.81 5.27 -11.53
CA ASN A 434 9.45 3.99 -12.16
C ASN A 434 9.35 4.06 -13.70
N ASN A 435 9.89 5.10 -14.34
CA ASN A 435 9.68 5.38 -15.78
C ASN A 435 10.11 4.21 -16.68
N MET A 436 11.30 3.62 -16.44
CA MET A 436 11.77 2.47 -17.24
C MET A 436 10.83 1.26 -17.12
N ALA A 437 10.34 1.00 -15.92
CA ALA A 437 9.43 -0.11 -15.66
C ALA A 437 8.08 0.13 -16.37
N LEU A 438 7.54 1.36 -16.31
CA LEU A 438 6.32 1.76 -17.01
C LEU A 438 6.47 1.69 -18.53
N GLN A 439 7.63 2.09 -19.08
CA GLN A 439 7.94 1.95 -20.50
C GLN A 439 8.01 0.49 -20.94
N ASN A 440 8.63 -0.38 -20.14
CA ASN A 440 8.71 -1.81 -20.41
C ASN A 440 7.32 -2.46 -20.36
N LEU A 441 6.49 -2.11 -19.37
CA LEU A 441 5.11 -2.56 -19.28
C LEU A 441 4.33 -2.14 -20.53
N TYR A 442 4.40 -0.87 -20.90
CA TYR A 442 3.75 -0.34 -22.10
C TYR A 442 4.21 -1.04 -23.38
N ASN A 443 5.52 -1.19 -23.58
CA ASN A 443 6.09 -1.86 -24.76
C ASN A 443 5.71 -3.36 -24.81
N SER A 444 5.63 -4.03 -23.65
CA SER A 444 5.23 -5.44 -23.57
C SER A 444 3.78 -5.65 -24.00
N ILE A 445 2.90 -4.70 -23.72
CA ILE A 445 1.48 -4.75 -24.10
C ILE A 445 1.30 -4.37 -25.57
N SER A 446 1.97 -3.30 -26.02
CA SER A 446 1.94 -2.87 -27.42
C SER A 446 2.42 -3.97 -28.38
N ASN A 447 3.52 -4.68 -28.05
CA ASN A 447 3.98 -5.83 -28.80
C ASN A 447 3.05 -7.07 -28.69
N LYS A 448 2.33 -7.22 -27.56
CA LYS A 448 1.35 -8.31 -27.38
C LYS A 448 0.09 -8.12 -28.24
N GLU A 449 -0.37 -6.88 -28.45
CA GLU A 449 -1.55 -6.62 -29.29
C GLU A 449 -1.31 -7.00 -30.75
N GLU A 450 -0.13 -6.67 -31.31
CA GLU A 450 0.20 -7.00 -32.69
C GLU A 450 0.38 -8.52 -32.90
N VAL A 451 1.06 -9.20 -31.97
CA VAL A 451 1.20 -10.66 -31.97
C VAL A 451 -0.18 -11.35 -31.81
N THR A 452 -1.07 -10.78 -31.00
CA THR A 452 -2.43 -11.32 -30.81
C THR A 452 -3.27 -11.15 -32.08
N ARG A 453 -3.19 -9.99 -32.75
CA ARG A 453 -3.86 -9.76 -34.04
C ARG A 453 -3.41 -10.76 -35.11
N GLU A 454 -2.11 -11.05 -35.17
CA GLU A 454 -1.56 -12.01 -36.13
C GLU A 454 -1.95 -13.46 -35.80
N LYS A 455 -2.01 -13.83 -34.51
CA LYS A 455 -2.53 -15.15 -34.09
C LYS A 455 -4.00 -15.33 -34.51
N ILE A 456 -4.86 -14.34 -34.24
CA ILE A 456 -6.27 -14.39 -34.60
C ILE A 456 -6.45 -14.45 -36.13
N ARG A 457 -5.68 -13.67 -36.88
CA ARG A 457 -5.69 -13.71 -38.35
C ARG A 457 -5.35 -15.09 -38.91
N ASN A 458 -4.30 -15.73 -38.38
CA ASN A 458 -3.90 -17.07 -38.80
C ASN A 458 -4.93 -18.13 -38.39
N ALA A 459 -5.49 -18.01 -37.18
CA ALA A 459 -6.57 -18.86 -36.70
C ALA A 459 -7.81 -18.78 -37.62
N ALA A 460 -8.28 -17.57 -37.94
CA ALA A 460 -9.46 -17.36 -38.76
C ALA A 460 -9.31 -17.86 -40.20
N LYS A 461 -8.17 -17.55 -40.83
CA LYS A 461 -7.96 -17.83 -42.27
C LYS A 461 -7.38 -19.21 -42.58
N ARG A 462 -6.57 -19.76 -41.68
CA ARG A 462 -5.77 -20.98 -41.92
C ARG A 462 -6.00 -22.06 -40.87
N GLY A 463 -6.83 -21.79 -39.87
CA GLY A 463 -7.16 -22.70 -38.78
C GLY A 463 -7.91 -23.94 -39.25
N THR A 464 -7.54 -25.08 -38.68
CA THR A 464 -8.27 -26.34 -38.76
C THR A 464 -8.72 -26.73 -37.35
N TYR A 465 -10.02 -26.83 -37.15
CA TYR A 465 -10.63 -27.22 -35.90
C TYR A 465 -10.86 -28.73 -35.92
N THR A 466 -10.22 -29.44 -34.99
CA THR A 466 -10.40 -30.87 -34.80
C THR A 466 -11.30 -31.10 -33.59
N PHE A 467 -12.48 -31.65 -33.84
CA PHE A 467 -13.44 -32.05 -32.82
C PHE A 467 -13.32 -33.56 -32.61
N GLU A 468 -13.16 -34.01 -31.37
CA GLU A 468 -13.10 -35.43 -31.06
C GLU A 468 -13.69 -35.73 -29.69
N ARG A 469 -14.14 -36.98 -29.48
CA ARG A 469 -14.65 -37.42 -28.17
C ARG A 469 -13.53 -37.41 -27.13
N ASP A 470 -13.79 -36.79 -25.99
CA ASP A 470 -12.96 -36.94 -24.80
C ASP A 470 -13.26 -38.28 -24.12
N ILE A 471 -12.27 -39.16 -24.11
CA ILE A 471 -12.36 -40.52 -23.55
C ILE A 471 -12.62 -40.48 -22.03
N LYS A 472 -12.28 -39.38 -21.34
CA LYS A 472 -12.46 -39.25 -19.89
C LYS A 472 -13.82 -38.68 -19.48
N GLY A 473 -14.49 -37.91 -20.34
CA GLY A 473 -15.58 -37.01 -19.93
C GLY A 473 -16.93 -37.23 -20.61
N ASP A 474 -17.07 -38.18 -21.54
CA ASP A 474 -18.28 -38.34 -22.38
C ASP A 474 -18.72 -37.04 -23.08
N THR A 475 -17.76 -36.15 -23.35
CA THR A 475 -17.96 -34.87 -24.00
C THR A 475 -17.12 -34.78 -25.27
N CYS A 476 -17.40 -33.78 -26.09
CA CYS A 476 -16.58 -33.41 -27.25
C CYS A 476 -15.54 -32.37 -26.83
N LYS A 477 -14.29 -32.53 -27.27
CA LYS A 477 -13.25 -31.51 -27.15
C LYS A 477 -12.89 -30.96 -28.52
N VAL A 478 -12.42 -29.71 -28.55
CA VAL A 478 -11.92 -29.06 -29.76
C VAL A 478 -10.44 -28.71 -29.61
N THR A 479 -9.72 -28.77 -30.72
CA THR A 479 -8.37 -28.24 -30.82
C THR A 479 -8.20 -27.52 -32.16
N LEU A 480 -7.72 -26.28 -32.13
CA LEU A 480 -7.41 -25.52 -33.33
C LEU A 480 -5.92 -25.63 -33.66
N SER A 481 -5.59 -25.95 -34.89
CA SER A 481 -4.20 -25.88 -35.38
C SER A 481 -4.09 -25.28 -36.77
N TYR A 482 -2.94 -24.68 -37.08
CA TYR A 482 -2.60 -24.19 -38.42
C TYR A 482 -1.12 -24.41 -38.73
N SER A 483 -0.78 -24.52 -40.01
CA SER A 483 0.62 -24.65 -40.44
C SER A 483 1.31 -23.28 -40.50
N THR A 484 2.45 -23.15 -39.83
CA THR A 484 3.34 -21.99 -39.95
C THR A 484 4.25 -22.17 -41.18
N LEU A 485 4.65 -21.06 -41.82
CA LEU A 485 5.55 -21.06 -42.99
C LEU A 485 6.95 -21.65 -42.70
N LYS A 486 7.33 -21.77 -41.42
CA LYS A 486 8.57 -22.40 -40.94
C LYS A 486 8.19 -23.69 -40.21
N GLY A 487 8.20 -24.83 -40.92
CA GLY A 487 7.57 -26.09 -40.54
C GLY A 487 8.13 -26.86 -39.33
N THR A 488 8.46 -26.22 -38.21
CA THR A 488 9.04 -26.90 -37.04
C THR A 488 8.07 -27.18 -35.89
N THR A 489 6.92 -26.50 -35.78
CA THR A 489 5.83 -26.86 -34.84
C THR A 489 4.49 -26.28 -35.32
N LYS A 490 3.42 -27.09 -35.35
CA LYS A 490 2.05 -26.59 -35.58
C LYS A 490 1.52 -26.02 -34.25
N PRO A 491 1.25 -24.72 -34.14
CA PRO A 491 0.58 -24.16 -32.97
C PRO A 491 -0.76 -24.87 -32.78
N SER A 492 -1.04 -25.25 -31.53
CA SER A 492 -2.25 -25.97 -31.14
C SER A 492 -2.91 -25.21 -30.01
N TYR A 493 -4.17 -24.85 -30.16
CA TYR A 493 -4.95 -24.08 -29.20
C TYR A 493 -6.11 -24.91 -28.68
N SER A 494 -6.23 -25.00 -27.35
CA SER A 494 -7.34 -25.63 -26.65
C SER A 494 -8.59 -24.74 -26.65
N LEU A 495 -9.73 -25.26 -26.18
CA LEU A 495 -10.95 -24.45 -26.02
C LEU A 495 -10.72 -23.24 -25.10
N THR A 496 -9.92 -23.38 -24.05
CA THR A 496 -9.61 -22.27 -23.12
C THR A 496 -8.83 -21.17 -23.82
N ASP A 497 -7.84 -21.56 -24.64
CA ASP A 497 -7.05 -20.60 -25.43
C ASP A 497 -7.92 -19.87 -26.46
N LEU A 498 -8.89 -20.58 -27.06
CA LEU A 498 -9.84 -19.98 -28.00
C LEU A 498 -10.76 -18.96 -27.33
N HIS A 499 -11.23 -19.23 -26.10
CA HIS A 499 -12.05 -18.29 -25.34
C HIS A 499 -11.27 -17.04 -24.93
N ASP A 500 -10.00 -17.18 -24.52
CA ASP A 500 -9.12 -16.03 -24.27
C ASP A 500 -8.93 -15.18 -25.54
N LEU A 501 -8.58 -15.82 -26.66
CA LEU A 501 -8.42 -15.12 -27.94
C LEU A 501 -9.73 -14.48 -28.41
N ARG A 502 -10.88 -15.11 -28.17
CA ARG A 502 -12.21 -14.54 -28.45
C ARG A 502 -12.48 -13.30 -27.61
N GLY A 503 -12.18 -13.33 -26.31
CA GLY A 503 -12.30 -12.17 -25.42
C GLY A 503 -11.45 -11.00 -25.90
N ARG A 504 -10.21 -11.28 -26.30
CA ARG A 504 -9.29 -10.27 -26.89
C ARG A 504 -9.80 -9.76 -28.24
N ALA A 505 -10.31 -10.62 -29.11
CA ALA A 505 -10.87 -10.23 -30.41
C ALA A 505 -12.05 -9.24 -30.26
N LEU A 506 -12.95 -9.48 -29.29
CA LEU A 506 -14.08 -8.60 -28.99
C LEU A 506 -13.67 -7.23 -28.44
N LEU A 507 -12.56 -7.17 -27.70
CA LEU A 507 -12.00 -5.89 -27.23
C LEU A 507 -11.37 -5.11 -28.38
N ILE A 508 -10.67 -5.80 -29.28
CA ILE A 508 -10.03 -5.21 -30.46
C ILE A 508 -11.06 -4.74 -31.50
N SER A 509 -12.22 -5.42 -31.61
CA SER A 509 -13.25 -5.08 -32.61
C SER A 509 -14.20 -3.94 -32.21
N LYS A 510 -14.19 -3.50 -30.94
CA LYS A 510 -14.95 -2.32 -30.51
C LYS A 510 -14.38 -1.05 -31.17
N PRO A 511 -15.21 -0.22 -31.82
CA PRO A 511 -14.76 1.10 -32.22
C PRO A 511 -14.34 1.87 -30.97
N SER A 512 -13.19 2.55 -31.01
CA SER A 512 -12.93 3.66 -30.11
C SER A 512 -14.14 4.58 -30.17
N VAL A 513 -14.71 4.91 -29.02
CA VAL A 513 -15.80 5.91 -28.95
C VAL A 513 -15.26 7.17 -29.61
N SER A 514 -15.77 7.48 -30.80
CA SER A 514 -15.46 8.71 -31.53
C SER A 514 -15.98 9.87 -30.69
N VAL A 515 -15.08 10.53 -29.97
CA VAL A 515 -15.31 11.90 -29.56
C VAL A 515 -15.08 12.73 -30.82
N ASP A 516 -16.16 13.30 -31.35
CA ASP A 516 -16.14 14.18 -32.51
C ASP A 516 -15.15 15.33 -32.31
N ILE A 517 -13.96 15.22 -32.91
CA ILE A 517 -13.11 16.36 -33.19
C ILE A 517 -12.68 16.24 -34.65
N ALA A 518 -13.36 17.02 -35.49
CA ALA A 518 -12.94 17.29 -36.84
C ALA A 518 -11.52 17.88 -36.83
N THR A 519 -10.54 17.17 -37.38
CA THR A 519 -9.70 17.65 -38.49
C THR A 519 -8.50 16.72 -38.78
N ASN A 520 -8.31 16.48 -40.08
CA ASN A 520 -7.08 16.12 -40.79
C ASN A 520 -6.61 14.65 -40.78
N HIS A 521 -7.09 13.95 -41.80
CA HIS A 521 -6.62 12.67 -42.31
C HIS A 521 -5.09 12.61 -42.44
N ALA A 522 -4.48 11.64 -41.74
CA ALA A 522 -3.19 11.08 -42.11
C ALA A 522 -3.46 9.80 -42.94
N PRO A 523 -3.05 9.76 -44.22
CA PRO A 523 -3.30 8.59 -45.08
C PRO A 523 -2.36 7.46 -44.67
N GLY A 524 -2.84 6.53 -43.85
CA GLY A 524 -2.08 5.33 -43.49
C GLY A 524 -2.67 4.47 -42.37
N LEU A 525 -3.34 5.08 -41.38
CA LEU A 525 -3.87 4.36 -40.20
C LEU A 525 -5.32 3.87 -40.36
N GLU A 526 -6.16 4.55 -41.15
CA GLU A 526 -7.56 4.18 -41.36
C GLU A 526 -7.71 2.85 -42.14
N VAL A 527 -6.78 2.56 -43.07
CA VAL A 527 -6.86 1.40 -43.96
C VAL A 527 -6.59 0.08 -43.24
N GLU A 528 -5.72 0.06 -42.21
CA GLU A 528 -5.42 -1.18 -41.47
C GLU A 528 -6.47 -1.53 -40.40
N GLN A 529 -7.14 -0.52 -39.83
CA GLN A 529 -8.23 -0.73 -38.87
C GLN A 529 -9.50 -1.27 -39.55
N GLU A 530 -9.85 -0.79 -40.75
CA GLU A 530 -11.00 -1.29 -41.51
C GLU A 530 -10.85 -2.76 -41.94
N VAL A 531 -9.64 -3.20 -42.32
CA VAL A 531 -9.38 -4.57 -42.80
C VAL A 531 -9.30 -5.58 -41.64
N SER A 532 -9.01 -5.13 -40.42
CA SER A 532 -8.82 -6.00 -39.26
C SER A 532 -10.14 -6.41 -38.58
N LYS A 533 -11.13 -5.51 -38.54
CA LYS A 533 -12.45 -5.76 -37.93
C LYS A 533 -13.20 -6.99 -38.48
N PRO A 534 -13.36 -7.18 -39.81
CA PRO A 534 -14.07 -8.35 -40.33
C PRO A 534 -13.36 -9.67 -40.00
N ILE A 535 -12.03 -9.66 -39.86
CA ILE A 535 -11.25 -10.86 -39.48
C ILE A 535 -11.48 -11.21 -38.00
N MET A 536 -11.59 -10.20 -37.13
CA MET A 536 -11.89 -10.42 -35.70
C MET A 536 -13.30 -10.98 -35.52
N ASP A 537 -14.29 -10.39 -36.20
CA ASP A 537 -15.69 -10.82 -36.13
C ASP A 537 -15.86 -12.24 -36.68
N GLU A 538 -15.16 -12.56 -37.78
CA GLU A 538 -15.10 -13.90 -38.35
C GLU A 538 -14.53 -14.92 -37.35
N PHE A 539 -13.45 -14.58 -36.64
CA PHE A 539 -12.88 -15.47 -35.62
C PHE A 539 -13.82 -15.68 -34.43
N VAL A 540 -14.46 -14.62 -33.93
CA VAL A 540 -15.45 -14.71 -32.85
C VAL A 540 -16.58 -15.66 -33.25
N MET A 541 -17.08 -15.52 -34.47
CA MET A 541 -18.10 -16.38 -35.04
C MET A 541 -17.65 -17.86 -35.11
N GLN A 542 -16.41 -18.14 -35.52
CA GLN A 542 -15.86 -19.50 -35.54
C GLN A 542 -15.75 -20.11 -34.14
N VAL A 543 -15.34 -19.34 -33.13
CA VAL A 543 -15.25 -19.84 -31.74
C VAL A 543 -16.64 -20.11 -31.18
N ASP A 544 -17.62 -19.25 -31.46
CA ASP A 544 -19.02 -19.45 -31.04
C ASP A 544 -19.62 -20.71 -31.67
N MET A 545 -19.41 -20.92 -32.97
CA MET A 545 -19.81 -22.15 -33.65
C MET A 545 -19.09 -23.37 -33.12
N SER A 546 -17.80 -23.26 -32.79
CA SER A 546 -17.04 -24.36 -32.19
C SER A 546 -17.63 -24.78 -30.86
N GLN A 547 -18.04 -23.82 -30.02
CA GLN A 547 -18.73 -24.12 -28.76
C GLN A 547 -20.09 -24.80 -29.01
N GLU A 548 -20.84 -24.36 -30.03
CA GLU A 548 -22.10 -24.99 -30.40
C GLU A 548 -21.92 -26.43 -30.91
N ILE A 549 -20.92 -26.67 -31.75
CA ILE A 549 -20.53 -28.02 -32.23
C ILE A 549 -20.16 -28.90 -31.04
N ILE A 550 -19.34 -28.41 -30.10
CA ILE A 550 -18.98 -29.14 -28.88
C ILE A 550 -20.24 -29.54 -28.11
N ASN A 551 -21.17 -28.61 -27.90
CA ASN A 551 -22.38 -28.86 -27.15
C ASN A 551 -23.28 -29.90 -27.83
N LEU A 552 -23.50 -29.76 -29.15
CA LEU A 552 -24.33 -30.69 -29.92
C LEU A 552 -23.70 -32.08 -30.02
N SER A 553 -22.40 -32.16 -30.32
CA SER A 553 -21.67 -33.43 -30.35
C SER A 553 -21.64 -34.09 -28.98
N SER A 554 -21.46 -33.33 -27.89
CA SER A 554 -21.52 -33.87 -26.53
C SER A 554 -22.91 -34.43 -26.21
N LYS A 555 -23.99 -33.73 -26.59
CA LYS A 555 -25.36 -34.26 -26.41
C LYS A 555 -25.58 -35.55 -27.19
N LEU A 556 -25.10 -35.64 -28.43
CA LEU A 556 -25.19 -36.87 -29.24
C LEU A 556 -24.40 -38.03 -28.62
N ILE A 557 -23.23 -37.75 -28.04
CA ILE A 557 -22.42 -38.74 -27.33
C ILE A 557 -23.14 -39.21 -26.05
N GLN A 558 -23.65 -38.27 -25.26
CA GLN A 558 -24.32 -38.53 -23.97
C GLN A 558 -25.64 -39.28 -24.14
N THR A 559 -26.42 -38.93 -25.17
CA THR A 559 -27.65 -39.65 -25.55
C THR A 559 -27.36 -41.00 -26.22
N GLY A 560 -26.10 -41.40 -26.30
CA GLY A 560 -25.66 -42.72 -26.75
C GLY A 560 -25.85 -42.99 -28.23
N HIS A 561 -25.80 -41.95 -29.07
CA HIS A 561 -25.91 -42.11 -30.52
C HIS A 561 -24.79 -43.03 -31.05
N PHE A 562 -25.17 -44.08 -31.78
CA PHE A 562 -24.25 -45.17 -32.17
C PHE A 562 -23.04 -44.71 -32.99
N TYR A 563 -23.26 -43.81 -33.98
CA TYR A 563 -22.19 -43.24 -34.80
C TYR A 563 -21.16 -42.40 -34.01
N TYR A 564 -21.61 -41.62 -33.02
CA TYR A 564 -20.77 -40.62 -32.33
C TYR A 564 -19.84 -41.22 -31.27
N ARG A 565 -19.89 -42.54 -31.04
CA ARG A 565 -19.04 -43.24 -30.07
C ARG A 565 -17.55 -43.09 -30.35
N LYS A 566 -17.16 -42.96 -31.63
CA LYS A 566 -15.78 -42.73 -32.10
C LYS A 566 -15.65 -41.39 -32.83
N PHE A 567 -16.44 -40.39 -32.42
CA PHE A 567 -16.51 -39.10 -33.12
C PHE A 567 -15.14 -38.45 -33.22
N LYS A 568 -14.72 -38.17 -34.46
CA LYS A 568 -13.59 -37.32 -34.82
C LYS A 568 -13.90 -36.62 -36.13
N ARG A 569 -13.81 -35.29 -36.16
CA ARG A 569 -14.10 -34.48 -37.36
C ARG A 569 -13.16 -33.28 -37.42
N GLU A 570 -12.62 -33.03 -38.61
CA GLU A 570 -11.81 -31.86 -38.89
C GLU A 570 -12.60 -30.88 -39.76
N ILE A 571 -12.61 -29.61 -39.38
CA ILE A 571 -13.41 -28.56 -40.02
C ILE A 571 -12.52 -27.35 -40.29
N LYS A 572 -12.64 -26.78 -41.50
CA LYS A 572 -11.89 -25.58 -41.91
C LYS A 572 -12.87 -24.54 -42.44
N GLY A 573 -12.72 -23.31 -41.97
CA GLY A 573 -13.55 -22.18 -42.38
C GLY A 573 -14.95 -22.19 -41.79
N THR A 574 -15.55 -21.00 -41.77
CA THR A 574 -16.81 -20.73 -41.07
C THR A 574 -18.02 -21.36 -41.74
N GLU A 575 -18.10 -21.33 -43.07
CA GLU A 575 -19.22 -21.96 -43.80
C GLU A 575 -19.32 -23.47 -43.50
N SER A 576 -18.18 -24.16 -43.43
CA SER A 576 -18.14 -25.57 -43.05
C SER A 576 -18.54 -25.82 -41.60
N MET A 577 -18.25 -24.88 -40.69
CA MET A 577 -18.74 -24.94 -39.31
C MET A 577 -20.25 -24.77 -39.23
N GLN A 578 -20.82 -23.78 -39.93
CA GLN A 578 -22.26 -23.58 -40.02
C GLN A 578 -22.97 -24.83 -40.54
N GLN A 579 -22.48 -25.40 -41.64
CA GLN A 579 -23.04 -26.63 -42.20
C GLN A 579 -22.98 -27.79 -41.20
N THR A 580 -21.89 -27.91 -40.44
CA THR A 580 -21.74 -28.95 -39.42
C THR A 580 -22.70 -28.73 -38.24
N VAL A 581 -22.93 -27.49 -37.80
CA VAL A 581 -23.93 -27.19 -36.76
C VAL A 581 -25.33 -27.63 -37.22
N ILE A 582 -25.71 -27.30 -38.47
CA ILE A 582 -27.01 -27.69 -39.05
C ILE A 582 -27.15 -29.22 -39.09
N GLU A 583 -26.12 -29.91 -39.57
CA GLU A 583 -26.07 -31.38 -39.62
C GLU A 583 -26.22 -32.01 -38.22
N LEU A 584 -25.46 -31.53 -37.22
CA LEU A 584 -25.53 -32.04 -35.86
C LEU A 584 -26.88 -31.80 -35.20
N LYS A 585 -27.52 -30.65 -35.43
CA LYS A 585 -28.88 -30.37 -34.96
C LYS A 585 -29.88 -31.35 -35.56
N LYS A 586 -29.75 -31.66 -36.86
CA LYS A 586 -30.58 -32.63 -37.54
C LYS A 586 -30.40 -34.04 -36.94
N HIS A 587 -29.16 -34.51 -36.80
CA HIS A 587 -28.88 -35.82 -36.23
C HIS A 587 -29.38 -35.94 -34.78
N LEU A 588 -29.24 -34.90 -33.95
CA LEU A 588 -29.72 -34.92 -32.57
C LEU A 588 -31.24 -35.05 -32.52
N LYS A 589 -31.96 -34.25 -33.31
CA LYS A 589 -33.43 -34.29 -33.38
C LYS A 589 -33.95 -35.65 -33.89
N GLU A 590 -33.31 -36.20 -34.92
CA GLU A 590 -33.63 -37.52 -35.46
C GLU A 590 -33.38 -38.62 -34.42
N TRP A 591 -32.25 -38.58 -33.74
CA TRP A 591 -31.91 -39.55 -32.70
C TRP A 591 -32.86 -39.49 -31.50
N GLU A 592 -33.20 -38.28 -31.02
CA GLU A 592 -34.19 -38.10 -29.95
C GLU A 592 -35.55 -38.68 -30.33
N ALA A 593 -36.00 -38.49 -31.58
CA ALA A 593 -37.25 -39.10 -32.08
C ALA A 593 -37.18 -40.63 -32.08
N ILE A 594 -36.11 -41.21 -32.65
CA ILE A 594 -35.91 -42.66 -32.71
C ILE A 594 -35.87 -43.28 -31.31
N VAL A 595 -35.12 -42.69 -30.39
CA VAL A 595 -35.05 -43.17 -28.99
C VAL A 595 -36.40 -43.04 -28.31
N ASN A 596 -37.14 -41.95 -28.55
CA ASN A 596 -38.46 -41.75 -27.97
C ASN A 596 -39.46 -42.81 -28.43
N GLU A 597 -39.53 -43.07 -29.73
CA GLU A 597 -40.38 -44.09 -30.34
C GLU A 597 -40.01 -45.49 -29.83
N ALA A 598 -38.71 -45.83 -29.82
CA ALA A 598 -38.25 -47.13 -29.32
C ALA A 598 -38.58 -47.34 -27.84
N GLN A 599 -38.48 -46.31 -26.99
CA GLN A 599 -38.84 -46.41 -25.57
C GLN A 599 -40.35 -46.55 -25.33
N GLU A 600 -41.17 -46.01 -26.24
CA GLU A 600 -42.63 -46.19 -26.22
C GLU A 600 -43.04 -47.60 -26.62
N GLU A 601 -42.40 -48.16 -27.64
CA GLU A 601 -42.68 -49.51 -28.14
C GLU A 601 -42.09 -50.60 -27.23
N TYR A 602 -40.84 -50.43 -26.79
CA TYR A 602 -40.08 -51.40 -26.00
C TYR A 602 -39.86 -50.90 -24.57
N TYR A 603 -40.84 -51.16 -23.70
CA TYR A 603 -40.89 -50.66 -22.32
C TYR A 603 -39.59 -50.86 -21.52
N TYR A 604 -38.91 -51.99 -21.66
CA TYR A 604 -37.71 -52.30 -20.87
C TYR A 604 -36.49 -51.44 -21.24
N LEU A 605 -36.51 -50.73 -22.37
CA LEU A 605 -35.51 -49.70 -22.67
C LEU A 605 -35.59 -48.54 -21.67
N THR A 606 -36.75 -48.28 -21.05
CA THR A 606 -36.93 -47.22 -20.05
C THR A 606 -36.27 -47.53 -18.69
N PHE A 607 -35.61 -48.67 -18.54
CA PHE A 607 -34.90 -49.02 -17.30
C PHE A 607 -33.43 -48.60 -17.31
N PHE A 608 -32.92 -48.22 -18.49
CA PHE A 608 -31.49 -48.07 -18.72
C PHE A 608 -31.20 -46.75 -19.43
N PRO A 609 -30.30 -45.89 -18.90
CA PRO A 609 -29.77 -44.76 -19.65
C PRO A 609 -28.98 -45.25 -20.88
N ALA A 610 -28.76 -44.36 -21.83
CA ALA A 610 -28.17 -44.65 -23.13
C ALA A 610 -26.80 -45.31 -23.02
N ARG A 611 -25.97 -44.93 -22.03
CA ARG A 611 -24.69 -45.60 -21.77
C ARG A 611 -24.84 -47.11 -21.50
N HIS A 612 -25.89 -47.52 -20.78
CA HIS A 612 -26.15 -48.92 -20.47
C HIS A 612 -26.76 -49.64 -21.68
N ILE A 613 -27.55 -48.93 -22.50
CA ILE A 613 -28.01 -49.44 -23.81
C ILE A 613 -26.81 -49.71 -24.73
N LEU A 614 -25.79 -48.86 -24.70
CA LEU A 614 -24.53 -49.09 -25.42
C LEU A 614 -23.77 -50.30 -24.88
N SER A 615 -23.75 -50.55 -23.57
CA SER A 615 -23.15 -51.76 -22.98
C SER A 615 -23.86 -53.04 -23.50
N PHE A 616 -25.20 -53.02 -23.58
CA PHE A 616 -25.97 -54.10 -24.18
C PHE A 616 -25.67 -54.26 -25.67
N LEU A 617 -25.59 -53.16 -26.42
CA LEU A 617 -25.19 -53.19 -27.83
C LEU A 617 -23.83 -53.85 -28.00
N ASP A 618 -22.83 -53.48 -27.21
CA ASP A 618 -21.50 -54.08 -27.25
C ASP A 618 -21.53 -55.57 -26.89
N TYR A 619 -22.42 -55.99 -25.99
CA TYR A 619 -22.55 -57.39 -25.60
C TYR A 619 -23.14 -58.24 -26.74
N PHE A 620 -24.19 -57.74 -27.41
CA PHE A 620 -24.95 -58.44 -28.45
C PHE A 620 -24.39 -58.26 -29.88
N SER A 621 -23.39 -57.40 -30.10
CA SER A 621 -22.86 -57.12 -31.44
C SER A 621 -21.96 -58.24 -32.00
N VAL A 622 -22.02 -58.47 -33.31
CA VAL A 622 -21.11 -59.38 -34.04
C VAL A 622 -19.66 -58.93 -33.85
N GLY A 623 -18.80 -59.82 -33.32
CA GLY A 623 -17.38 -59.53 -33.12
C GLY A 623 -17.02 -58.97 -31.74
N SER A 624 -17.96 -58.92 -30.78
CA SER A 624 -17.58 -58.72 -29.38
C SER A 624 -16.67 -59.87 -28.96
N LYS A 625 -15.47 -59.57 -28.45
CA LYS A 625 -14.51 -60.61 -28.04
C LYS A 625 -15.21 -61.52 -27.03
N ALA A 626 -15.15 -62.83 -27.24
CA ALA A 626 -15.72 -63.83 -26.34
C ALA A 626 -15.26 -63.66 -24.87
N ASN A 627 -14.17 -62.93 -24.63
CA ASN A 627 -13.53 -62.70 -23.34
C ASN A 627 -13.70 -61.30 -22.72
N ASP A 628 -14.61 -60.43 -23.19
CA ASP A 628 -14.90 -59.18 -22.46
C ASP A 628 -15.71 -59.47 -21.18
N LYS A 629 -15.00 -59.94 -20.16
CA LYS A 629 -15.53 -60.26 -18.83
C LYS A 629 -16.11 -59.02 -18.16
N ALA A 630 -15.56 -57.83 -18.42
CA ALA A 630 -15.99 -56.59 -17.79
C ALA A 630 -17.40 -56.22 -18.26
N ASN A 631 -17.62 -56.11 -19.58
CA ASN A 631 -18.95 -55.80 -20.12
C ASN A 631 -19.98 -56.91 -19.80
N THR A 632 -19.55 -58.18 -19.80
CA THR A 632 -20.43 -59.30 -19.43
C THR A 632 -20.93 -59.18 -17.99
N GLU A 633 -20.05 -58.88 -17.03
CA GLU A 633 -20.45 -58.68 -15.64
C GLU A 633 -21.26 -57.40 -15.44
N GLU A 634 -21.00 -56.34 -16.21
CA GLU A 634 -21.83 -55.14 -16.24
C GLU A 634 -23.26 -55.44 -16.69
N CYS A 635 -23.45 -56.05 -17.86
CA CYS A 635 -24.76 -56.44 -18.38
C CYS A 635 -25.52 -57.36 -17.41
N LYS A 636 -24.83 -58.30 -16.75
CA LYS A 636 -25.44 -59.15 -15.70
C LYS A 636 -25.94 -58.34 -14.50
N LYS A 637 -25.15 -57.35 -14.05
CA LYS A 637 -25.56 -56.46 -12.95
C LYS A 637 -26.75 -55.60 -13.36
N LEU A 638 -26.74 -55.06 -14.58
CA LEU A 638 -27.82 -54.23 -15.12
C LEU A 638 -29.15 -54.98 -15.17
N ILE A 639 -29.20 -56.21 -15.69
CA ILE A 639 -30.47 -56.96 -15.71
C ILE A 639 -30.91 -57.37 -14.29
N ARG A 640 -29.96 -57.66 -13.39
CA ARG A 640 -30.26 -58.01 -11.99
C ARG A 640 -30.76 -56.83 -11.16
N PHE A 641 -30.39 -55.62 -11.54
CA PHE A 641 -30.94 -54.40 -10.95
C PHE A 641 -32.46 -54.30 -11.15
N VAL A 642 -32.96 -54.74 -12.30
CA VAL A 642 -34.39 -54.77 -12.61
C VAL A 642 -35.07 -55.99 -11.98
N ASN A 643 -34.48 -57.18 -12.10
CA ASN A 643 -34.99 -58.40 -11.50
C ASN A 643 -33.86 -59.34 -11.08
N SER A 644 -33.76 -59.66 -9.79
CA SER A 644 -32.68 -60.48 -9.24
C SER A 644 -32.56 -61.88 -9.83
N LYS A 645 -33.66 -62.42 -10.40
CA LYS A 645 -33.72 -63.74 -11.04
C LYS A 645 -33.41 -63.73 -12.53
N ALA A 646 -33.30 -62.55 -13.16
CA ALA A 646 -32.98 -62.43 -14.58
C ALA A 646 -31.59 -63.02 -14.91
N LYS A 647 -31.51 -63.71 -16.05
CA LYS A 647 -30.27 -64.31 -16.55
C LYS A 647 -29.94 -63.75 -17.92
N LEU A 648 -28.68 -63.37 -18.10
CA LEU A 648 -28.19 -62.83 -19.37
C LEU A 648 -28.06 -63.99 -20.36
N PRO A 649 -28.67 -63.91 -21.56
CA PRO A 649 -28.58 -64.97 -22.56
C PRO A 649 -27.14 -65.11 -23.08
N PRO A 650 -26.68 -66.32 -23.41
CA PRO A 650 -25.33 -66.55 -23.92
C PRO A 650 -25.14 -65.91 -25.31
N LYS A 651 -23.95 -65.37 -25.56
CA LYS A 651 -23.58 -64.64 -26.80
C LYS A 651 -23.87 -65.42 -28.08
N ASP A 652 -23.72 -66.75 -28.05
CA ASP A 652 -23.85 -67.59 -29.26
C ASP A 652 -25.31 -67.76 -29.73
N LYS A 653 -26.30 -67.30 -28.94
CA LYS A 653 -27.72 -67.44 -29.26
C LYS A 653 -28.34 -66.20 -29.90
N ILE A 654 -27.72 -65.02 -29.74
CA ILE A 654 -28.33 -63.73 -30.11
C ILE A 654 -27.24 -62.81 -30.63
N THR A 655 -27.40 -62.37 -31.89
CA THR A 655 -26.39 -61.56 -32.58
C THR A 655 -27.07 -60.39 -33.30
N ILE A 656 -26.62 -59.16 -32.99
CA ILE A 656 -27.06 -57.94 -33.67
C ILE A 656 -26.01 -57.55 -34.71
N ASN A 657 -26.38 -57.66 -35.99
CA ASN A 657 -25.61 -57.07 -37.09
C ASN A 657 -25.86 -55.56 -37.13
N LEU A 658 -24.79 -54.78 -36.98
CA LEU A 658 -24.79 -53.33 -37.23
C LEU A 658 -24.70 -53.08 -38.74
N GLU A 659 -25.81 -53.30 -39.46
CA GLU A 659 -25.90 -52.97 -40.89
C GLU A 659 -26.47 -51.55 -41.07
N GLY A 660 -25.61 -50.64 -41.54
CA GLY A 660 -25.86 -49.29 -42.05
C GLY A 660 -27.02 -48.48 -41.45
N ASN A 661 -26.74 -47.46 -40.63
CA ASN A 661 -27.63 -46.36 -40.17
C ASN A 661 -29.10 -46.70 -39.78
N LYS A 662 -29.48 -47.98 -39.62
CA LYS A 662 -30.79 -48.42 -39.12
C LYS A 662 -30.78 -48.47 -37.60
N TYR A 663 -30.82 -47.28 -37.02
CA TYR A 663 -30.74 -47.04 -35.58
C TYR A 663 -31.96 -47.55 -34.81
N ASP A 664 -33.14 -47.34 -35.40
CA ASP A 664 -34.44 -47.87 -35.01
C ASP A 664 -34.43 -49.40 -34.89
N ASP A 665 -34.03 -50.11 -35.95
CA ASP A 665 -33.96 -51.58 -35.97
C ASP A 665 -33.03 -52.11 -34.86
N THR A 666 -31.91 -51.41 -34.62
CA THR A 666 -30.93 -51.80 -33.62
C THR A 666 -31.47 -51.65 -32.21
N LEU A 667 -32.10 -50.52 -31.89
CA LEU A 667 -32.75 -50.29 -30.60
C LEU A 667 -33.92 -51.27 -30.39
N GLY A 668 -34.71 -51.54 -31.43
CA GLY A 668 -35.82 -52.49 -31.38
C GLY A 668 -35.36 -53.92 -31.10
N LYS A 669 -34.24 -54.35 -31.70
CA LYS A 669 -33.62 -55.66 -31.37
C LYS A 669 -33.19 -55.74 -29.91
N ILE A 670 -32.51 -54.71 -29.39
CA ILE A 670 -32.12 -54.66 -27.96
C ILE A 670 -33.37 -54.69 -27.07
N GLY A 671 -34.39 -53.90 -27.43
CA GLY A 671 -35.67 -53.84 -26.73
C GLY A 671 -36.36 -55.20 -26.65
N THR A 672 -36.46 -55.91 -27.78
CA THR A 672 -37.02 -57.27 -27.85
C THR A 672 -36.26 -58.24 -26.96
N ILE A 673 -34.92 -58.24 -27.01
CA ILE A 673 -34.10 -59.13 -26.17
C ILE A 673 -34.32 -58.85 -24.68
N LEU A 674 -34.35 -57.58 -24.28
CA LEU A 674 -34.64 -57.21 -22.89
C LEU A 674 -36.06 -57.63 -22.49
N GLN A 675 -37.03 -57.49 -23.38
CA GLN A 675 -38.40 -57.92 -23.14
C GLN A 675 -38.49 -59.44 -22.93
N GLU A 676 -37.80 -60.25 -23.74
CA GLU A 676 -37.70 -61.70 -23.54
C GLU A 676 -37.08 -62.06 -22.18
N ILE A 677 -36.00 -61.38 -21.79
CA ILE A 677 -35.33 -61.61 -20.50
C ILE A 677 -36.30 -61.37 -19.33
N PHE A 678 -37.08 -60.29 -19.36
CA PHE A 678 -37.91 -59.89 -18.22
C PHE A 678 -39.31 -60.49 -18.23
N THR A 679 -39.84 -60.92 -19.38
CA THR A 679 -41.14 -61.61 -19.46
C THR A 679 -41.05 -63.08 -19.09
N THR A 680 -39.88 -63.70 -19.21
CA THR A 680 -39.64 -65.11 -18.83
C THR A 680 -39.41 -65.32 -17.34
N VAL A 681 -39.25 -64.24 -16.56
CA VAL A 681 -39.09 -64.29 -15.10
C VAL A 681 -40.32 -63.67 -14.40
N PRO A 682 -40.78 -64.24 -13.27
CA PRO A 682 -41.80 -63.60 -12.47
C PRO A 682 -41.33 -62.23 -11.97
N LYS A 683 -42.23 -61.25 -11.97
CA LYS A 683 -41.96 -59.91 -11.44
C LYS A 683 -41.60 -60.00 -9.96
N GLU A 684 -40.58 -59.25 -9.55
CA GLU A 684 -40.16 -59.20 -8.15
C GLU A 684 -41.12 -58.26 -7.40
N GLU A 685 -41.74 -58.77 -6.34
CA GLU A 685 -42.53 -57.97 -5.40
C GLU A 685 -42.04 -58.27 -3.99
N ARG A 686 -41.77 -57.22 -3.21
CA ARG A 686 -41.34 -57.34 -1.81
C ARG A 686 -42.49 -56.89 -0.92
N GLN A 687 -43.38 -57.81 -0.58
CA GLN A 687 -44.53 -57.49 0.26
C GLN A 687 -44.14 -57.19 1.71
N VAL A 688 -44.81 -56.21 2.31
CA VAL A 688 -44.67 -55.86 3.72
C VAL A 688 -45.67 -56.70 4.53
N LYS A 689 -45.20 -57.39 5.59
CA LYS A 689 -46.08 -58.14 6.50
C LYS A 689 -46.49 -57.27 7.69
N ASN A 690 -47.71 -57.47 8.21
CA ASN A 690 -48.24 -56.88 9.45
C ASN A 690 -48.41 -55.34 9.45
N ILE A 691 -49.16 -54.79 8.48
CA ILE A 691 -49.51 -53.37 8.46
C ILE A 691 -50.65 -53.11 9.45
N LYS A 692 -50.39 -52.31 10.49
CA LYS A 692 -51.37 -52.06 11.57
C LYS A 692 -52.37 -50.96 11.20
N GLU A 693 -51.94 -49.84 10.63
CA GLU A 693 -52.79 -48.71 10.22
C GLU A 693 -52.17 -47.98 9.00
N ARG A 694 -53.01 -47.49 8.06
CA ARG A 694 -52.58 -46.67 6.92
C ARG A 694 -52.53 -45.20 7.29
N VAL A 695 -51.48 -44.49 6.87
CA VAL A 695 -51.35 -43.04 7.09
C VAL A 695 -52.17 -42.31 6.01
N ILE A 696 -53.26 -41.65 6.41
CA ILE A 696 -54.24 -41.04 5.47
C ILE A 696 -53.61 -39.96 4.59
N SER A 697 -52.66 -39.17 5.11
CA SER A 697 -51.95 -38.13 4.35
C SER A 697 -51.08 -38.67 3.22
N ASP A 698 -50.73 -39.97 3.29
CA ASP A 698 -49.71 -40.59 2.44
C ASP A 698 -50.37 -41.58 1.44
N VAL A 699 -51.65 -41.37 1.12
CA VAL A 699 -52.39 -42.18 0.15
C VAL A 699 -52.23 -41.57 -1.24
N VAL A 700 -51.71 -42.37 -2.18
CA VAL A 700 -51.51 -41.98 -3.57
C VAL A 700 -52.59 -42.61 -4.45
N TYR A 701 -53.09 -41.85 -5.43
CA TYR A 701 -54.11 -42.33 -6.37
C TYR A 701 -53.50 -42.60 -7.74
N PRO A 702 -53.82 -43.73 -8.40
CA PRO A 702 -53.32 -44.03 -9.74
C PRO A 702 -53.58 -42.90 -10.73
N GLY A 703 -52.54 -42.49 -11.48
CA GLY A 703 -52.63 -41.46 -12.51
C GLY A 703 -52.63 -40.01 -12.00
N LYS A 704 -52.53 -39.77 -10.68
CA LYS A 704 -52.40 -38.43 -10.11
C LYS A 704 -50.97 -38.19 -9.63
N LEU A 705 -50.45 -36.99 -9.91
CA LEU A 705 -49.19 -36.53 -9.33
C LEU A 705 -49.40 -36.29 -7.83
N PHE A 706 -48.54 -36.88 -7.01
CA PHE A 706 -48.47 -36.62 -5.57
C PHE A 706 -47.23 -35.79 -5.27
N VAL A 707 -47.42 -34.67 -4.58
CA VAL A 707 -46.33 -33.77 -4.18
C VAL A 707 -46.36 -33.62 -2.66
N ALA A 708 -45.28 -34.05 -2.01
CA ALA A 708 -45.05 -33.82 -0.59
C ALA A 708 -43.89 -32.82 -0.42
N ALA A 709 -44.16 -31.72 0.28
CA ALA A 709 -43.12 -30.78 0.70
C ALA A 709 -42.61 -31.20 2.09
N CYS A 710 -41.30 -31.41 2.21
CA CYS A 710 -40.65 -31.74 3.47
C CYS A 710 -39.59 -30.69 3.79
N THR A 711 -39.72 -30.01 4.93
CA THR A 711 -38.76 -29.00 5.39
C THR A 711 -37.52 -29.62 6.01
N ASP A 712 -37.60 -30.86 6.50
CA ASP A 712 -36.48 -31.61 7.06
C ASP A 712 -36.04 -32.75 6.13
N LYS A 713 -34.86 -32.58 5.50
CA LYS A 713 -34.28 -33.58 4.59
C LYS A 713 -34.09 -34.96 5.23
N PHE A 714 -33.93 -35.05 6.55
CA PHE A 714 -33.73 -36.33 7.24
C PHE A 714 -35.01 -37.17 7.32
N LEU A 715 -36.18 -36.57 7.09
CA LEU A 715 -37.47 -37.26 7.09
C LEU A 715 -37.87 -37.79 5.71
N VAL A 716 -37.17 -37.41 4.64
CA VAL A 716 -37.49 -37.85 3.27
C VAL A 716 -37.51 -39.39 3.13
N PRO A 717 -36.53 -40.15 3.67
CA PRO A 717 -36.60 -41.62 3.63
C PRO A 717 -37.83 -42.17 4.36
N ASN A 718 -38.25 -41.55 5.47
CA ASN A 718 -39.41 -41.98 6.24
C ASN A 718 -40.70 -41.77 5.45
N ILE A 719 -40.82 -40.63 4.75
CA ILE A 719 -41.97 -40.31 3.88
C ILE A 719 -42.05 -41.32 2.72
N ILE A 720 -40.93 -41.56 2.02
CA ILE A 720 -40.86 -42.57 0.95
C ILE A 720 -41.31 -43.93 1.47
N MET A 721 -40.76 -44.38 2.61
CA MET A 721 -41.14 -45.67 3.19
C MET A 721 -42.62 -45.72 3.58
N SER A 722 -43.19 -44.63 4.12
CA SER A 722 -44.61 -44.53 4.45
C SER A 722 -45.50 -44.72 3.21
N LEU A 723 -45.16 -44.04 2.10
CA LEU A 723 -45.88 -44.17 0.82
C LEU A 723 -45.89 -45.62 0.32
N TYR A 724 -44.75 -46.31 0.38
CA TYR A 724 -44.62 -47.70 -0.07
C TYR A 724 -45.34 -48.68 0.88
N VAL A 725 -45.23 -48.50 2.20
CA VAL A 725 -45.93 -49.34 3.19
C VAL A 725 -47.45 -49.21 3.06
N ASN A 726 -47.98 -48.01 2.77
CA ASN A 726 -49.40 -47.80 2.48
C ASN A 726 -49.89 -48.61 1.25
N HIS A 727 -48.98 -48.97 0.34
CA HIS A 727 -49.22 -49.81 -0.84
C HIS A 727 -48.69 -51.24 -0.67
N GLU A 728 -48.47 -51.67 0.58
CA GLU A 728 -48.16 -53.05 0.97
C GLU A 728 -46.87 -53.64 0.37
N CYS A 729 -45.97 -52.78 -0.13
CA CYS A 729 -44.72 -53.17 -0.77
C CYS A 729 -43.52 -52.40 -0.22
N HIS A 730 -42.33 -52.98 -0.34
CA HIS A 730 -41.07 -52.27 -0.20
C HIS A 730 -40.63 -51.76 -1.57
N PRO A 731 -39.97 -50.59 -1.63
CA PRO A 731 -39.47 -50.06 -2.89
C PRO A 731 -38.37 -50.94 -3.48
N LEU A 732 -38.41 -51.11 -4.80
CA LEU A 732 -37.33 -51.68 -5.59
C LEU A 732 -36.43 -50.57 -6.16
N PRO A 733 -35.14 -50.87 -6.41
CA PRO A 733 -34.17 -49.86 -6.86
C PRO A 733 -34.57 -49.10 -8.15
N TRP A 734 -35.31 -49.75 -9.05
CA TRP A 734 -35.76 -49.14 -10.30
C TRP A 734 -37.06 -48.34 -10.17
N GLN A 735 -37.76 -48.41 -9.03
CA GLN A 735 -39.00 -47.65 -8.82
C GLN A 735 -38.74 -46.24 -8.33
N ILE A 736 -37.59 -45.97 -7.70
CA ILE A 736 -37.25 -44.67 -7.11
C ILE A 736 -36.12 -44.01 -7.89
N LEU A 737 -36.27 -42.73 -8.21
CA LEU A 737 -35.18 -41.86 -8.65
C LEU A 737 -34.89 -40.80 -7.57
N ILE A 738 -33.69 -40.86 -6.98
CA ILE A 738 -33.23 -39.84 -6.03
C ILE A 738 -32.51 -38.74 -6.82
N CYS A 739 -33.16 -37.58 -6.93
CA CYS A 739 -32.59 -36.44 -7.64
C CYS A 739 -31.52 -35.73 -6.80
N THR A 740 -30.40 -35.43 -7.45
CA THR A 740 -29.28 -34.64 -6.91
C THR A 740 -28.96 -33.52 -7.90
N ALA A 741 -28.06 -32.60 -7.53
CA ALA A 741 -27.58 -31.57 -8.46
C ALA A 741 -26.90 -32.14 -9.73
N SER A 742 -26.47 -33.40 -9.71
CA SER A 742 -25.87 -34.10 -10.85
C SER A 742 -26.85 -34.97 -11.65
N THR A 743 -28.13 -35.04 -11.27
CA THR A 743 -29.12 -35.85 -11.98
C THR A 743 -29.37 -35.28 -13.38
N THR A 744 -29.31 -36.13 -14.40
CA THR A 744 -29.41 -35.68 -15.80
C THR A 744 -30.86 -35.60 -16.27
N MET A 745 -31.11 -34.76 -17.28
CA MET A 745 -32.43 -34.70 -17.94
C MET A 745 -32.82 -36.03 -18.58
N GLU A 746 -31.84 -36.82 -19.02
CA GLU A 746 -32.06 -38.16 -19.54
C GLU A 746 -32.62 -39.09 -18.46
N GLU A 747 -32.01 -39.13 -17.26
CA GLU A 747 -32.47 -39.95 -16.13
C GLU A 747 -33.91 -39.60 -15.74
N LEU A 748 -34.22 -38.30 -15.70
CA LEU A 748 -35.58 -37.81 -15.43
C LEU A 748 -36.58 -38.24 -16.51
N ALA A 749 -36.25 -38.00 -17.80
CA ALA A 749 -37.13 -38.32 -18.91
C ALA A 749 -37.42 -39.82 -19.00
N ILE A 750 -36.39 -40.65 -18.85
CA ILE A 750 -36.50 -42.11 -18.85
C ILE A 750 -37.34 -42.59 -17.66
N PHE A 751 -37.11 -42.03 -16.46
CA PHE A 751 -37.90 -42.39 -15.29
C PHE A 751 -39.38 -42.05 -15.46
N ILE A 752 -39.68 -40.84 -15.92
CA ILE A 752 -41.05 -40.39 -16.17
C ILE A 752 -41.75 -41.34 -17.15
N LYS A 753 -41.11 -41.67 -18.28
CA LYS A 753 -41.66 -42.65 -19.25
C LYS A 753 -41.89 -44.02 -18.62
N ARG A 754 -40.94 -44.51 -17.84
CA ARG A 754 -41.05 -45.78 -17.11
C ARG A 754 -42.29 -45.80 -16.21
N CYS A 755 -42.58 -44.70 -15.50
CA CYS A 755 -43.77 -44.55 -14.67
C CYS A 755 -45.06 -44.57 -15.50
N PHE A 756 -45.13 -43.75 -16.55
CA PHE A 756 -46.35 -43.61 -17.36
C PHE A 756 -46.66 -44.86 -18.21
N PHE A 757 -45.65 -45.60 -18.66
CA PHE A 757 -45.83 -46.81 -19.47
C PHE A 757 -46.01 -48.08 -18.63
N ALA A 758 -45.75 -48.03 -17.32
CA ALA A 758 -45.81 -49.19 -16.41
C ALA A 758 -47.14 -49.96 -16.47
N ASN A 759 -48.26 -49.25 -16.43
CA ASN A 759 -49.60 -49.86 -16.38
C ASN A 759 -49.89 -50.74 -17.61
N LYS A 760 -49.48 -50.29 -18.81
CA LYS A 760 -49.67 -51.05 -20.06
C LYS A 760 -48.72 -52.25 -20.19
N ASN A 761 -47.64 -52.29 -19.40
CA ASN A 761 -46.60 -53.33 -19.46
C ASN A 761 -46.66 -54.30 -18.26
N GLY A 762 -47.85 -54.43 -17.67
CA GLY A 762 -48.17 -55.37 -16.60
C GLY A 762 -47.62 -55.00 -15.22
N TYR A 763 -47.23 -53.74 -15.01
CA TYR A 763 -46.86 -53.18 -13.69
C TYR A 763 -48.02 -52.35 -13.12
N LYS A 764 -49.26 -52.79 -13.36
CA LYS A 764 -50.47 -52.12 -12.87
C LYS A 764 -50.47 -52.12 -11.34
N GLY A 765 -50.71 -50.94 -10.74
CA GLY A 765 -50.70 -50.77 -9.28
C GLY A 765 -49.31 -50.63 -8.66
N THR A 766 -48.24 -50.63 -9.47
CA THR A 766 -46.88 -50.39 -9.00
C THR A 766 -46.71 -48.89 -8.67
N LEU A 767 -46.26 -48.58 -7.45
CA LEU A 767 -45.89 -47.23 -7.05
C LEU A 767 -44.51 -46.88 -7.60
N PHE A 768 -44.34 -45.64 -8.08
CA PHE A 768 -43.07 -45.06 -8.52
C PHE A 768 -42.79 -43.78 -7.75
#